data_AF-A0A2E6TVX6-F1
#
_entry.id   AF-A0A2E6TVX6-F1
#
_cell.length_a   1.000
_cell.length_b   1.000
_cell.length_c   1.000
_cell.angle_alpha   90.00
_cell.angle_beta   90.00
_cell.angle_gamma   90.00
#
_symmetry.space_group_name_H-M   'P 1'
#
loop_
_entity.id
_entity.type
_entity.pdbx_description
1 polymer ?
#
loop_
_entity_poly.entity_id
_entity_poly.type
_entity_poly.pdbx_seq_one_letter_code
_entity_poly.pdbx_strand_id
1 'polypeptide(L)'
;MRGACLLLVFVFWISGCGDKKEEAPKPQAKPPKVAPANPNQQAGERVQREVRLGYLTLGVTDVDALPGEDLDGDGTADLSRLEFDTQVRLQQLILARQLGIGFGHDVLKAEQARRFTTSDGKVNTTGHQRFLEQILPANGLTVEDWDRFVANELALIHMNKLMSLAGALLPGRVVGELFARDHEEFGAEVIRFPSTNHVADIQATPAALEAFYNKNLKLFRLPEQLEVVRVRIPFSLYEEVSQKPLESLEKSVRAIYKERGAEVFKDKEGKPLPAEEVYPKIRRMLLAQRRFNVISAEVLKGVKSDVARLRAVMAADKAEPKLEVEGLTLAVGSGPVARMAASLEPGQLASGAVYEEDALSLVGLARRFQPPTPKFSDLGAERLKVIRAEFVTEQAQQAAVKRGRGFYQMLTNRMAKGETIEAVAASVKLEVESLPSFALADLEWPKSPIQQPVSIGVAQAAANALLHGSAPAVGEFVPQPWGGFILHLKTRTPPTPEVSRDKFKGYREELLAGGLAAARQPGVHSPAGYSVAPGPRGWFLSEWERLRLAFFVDLKGGDASQANAVTAARQRLREWPEPLGAETLSAPAALPGESLAANDALLRTGISTNVIPAATWLKMADSHPGTAAARRAALIGAVTLYRTGKPAEAASHFEALASAKVDPLTPVARLGLAVCLDSQDDPGTSDAYRRVIKDHPHGLPGVIARLGLAAREQDSKLCQEVIETDPVGYWARLASGLRQRLP
;
A
#
# COMPACT_ATOMS: atom_id res chain seq x y z
N MET A 1 11.70 -60.51 -3.37
CA MET A 1 12.43 -61.38 -4.33
C MET A 1 11.60 -61.50 -5.59
N ARG A 2 12.22 -61.24 -6.74
CA ARG A 2 11.57 -61.22 -8.06
C ARG A 2 11.38 -62.66 -8.57
N GLY A 3 10.22 -62.94 -9.15
CA GLY A 3 9.98 -64.08 -10.05
C GLY A 3 8.83 -63.66 -10.95
N ALA A 4 9.12 -63.11 -12.13
CA ALA A 4 9.37 -63.82 -13.40
C ALA A 4 8.05 -64.01 -14.18
N CYS A 5 8.02 -63.33 -15.33
CA CYS A 5 6.94 -63.30 -16.32
C CYS A 5 6.62 -64.68 -16.88
N LEU A 6 5.37 -64.87 -17.30
CA LEU A 6 5.04 -65.72 -18.43
C LEU A 6 3.88 -65.13 -19.23
N LEU A 7 4.15 -65.08 -20.53
CA LEU A 7 3.39 -64.56 -21.65
C LEU A 7 2.48 -65.66 -22.21
N LEU A 8 1.58 -65.25 -23.12
CA LEU A 8 0.80 -66.05 -24.09
C LEU A 8 -0.53 -66.61 -23.57
N VAL A 9 -1.62 -66.70 -24.33
CA VAL A 9 -2.10 -66.22 -25.65
C VAL A 9 -3.56 -66.68 -25.69
N PHE A 10 -4.48 -65.93 -26.30
CA PHE A 10 -5.57 -66.58 -27.03
C PHE A 10 -5.85 -65.79 -28.31
N VAL A 11 -5.48 -66.43 -29.41
CA VAL A 11 -5.95 -66.14 -30.77
C VAL A 11 -6.97 -67.23 -31.09
N PHE A 12 -8.14 -66.83 -31.59
CA PHE A 12 -8.94 -67.64 -32.51
C PHE A 12 -9.26 -66.71 -33.69
N TRP A 13 -8.63 -66.88 -34.86
CA TRP A 13 -8.91 -67.86 -35.94
C TRP A 13 -10.37 -67.83 -36.42
N ILE A 14 -10.72 -67.89 -37.71
CA ILE A 14 -10.10 -67.66 -39.03
C ILE A 14 -11.28 -67.82 -40.03
N SER A 15 -11.26 -67.11 -41.18
CA SER A 15 -11.71 -67.53 -42.53
C SER A 15 -12.64 -66.51 -43.21
N GLY A 16 -12.47 -66.13 -44.47
CA GLY A 16 -11.74 -66.78 -45.55
C GLY A 16 -11.38 -65.85 -46.72
N CYS A 17 -10.62 -66.46 -47.64
CA CYS A 17 -9.83 -65.87 -48.71
C CYS A 17 -10.64 -65.30 -49.90
N GLY A 18 -10.04 -64.31 -50.56
CA GLY A 18 -10.40 -63.88 -51.92
C GLY A 18 -9.51 -62.75 -52.43
N ASP A 19 -8.44 -63.13 -53.14
CA ASP A 19 -7.65 -62.39 -54.13
C ASP A 19 -6.89 -61.09 -53.77
N LYS A 20 -5.55 -61.22 -53.88
CA LYS A 20 -4.58 -60.13 -53.91
C LYS A 20 -4.71 -59.33 -55.20
N LYS A 21 -5.07 -58.05 -55.09
CA LYS A 21 -4.62 -56.99 -56.01
C LYS A 21 -3.70 -56.05 -55.22
N GLU A 22 -2.49 -55.82 -55.73
CA GLU A 22 -1.63 -54.74 -55.27
C GLU A 22 -2.35 -53.40 -55.48
N GLU A 23 -2.64 -52.70 -54.39
CA GLU A 23 -3.19 -51.36 -54.37
C GLU A 23 -2.04 -50.36 -54.06
N ALA A 24 -1.93 -49.34 -54.91
CA ALA A 24 -0.90 -48.29 -54.86
C ALA A 24 -0.82 -47.58 -53.48
N PRO A 25 0.33 -46.98 -53.11
CA PRO A 25 0.48 -46.30 -51.84
C PRO A 25 -0.56 -45.17 -51.72
N LYS A 26 -1.38 -45.21 -50.66
CA LYS A 26 -2.35 -44.17 -50.33
C LYS A 26 -1.64 -42.82 -50.19
N PRO A 27 -2.20 -41.73 -50.75
CA PRO A 27 -1.61 -40.40 -50.61
C PRO A 27 -1.60 -40.00 -49.13
N GLN A 28 -0.46 -39.51 -48.67
CA GLN A 28 -0.30 -38.96 -47.32
C GLN A 28 -1.41 -37.92 -47.07
N ALA A 29 -2.11 -38.08 -45.94
CA ALA A 29 -3.11 -37.14 -45.49
C ALA A 29 -2.46 -35.75 -45.40
N LYS A 30 -3.06 -34.76 -46.07
CA LYS A 30 -2.68 -33.36 -45.89
C LYS A 30 -2.74 -33.03 -44.40
N PRO A 31 -1.73 -32.34 -43.84
CA PRO A 31 -1.78 -31.92 -42.44
C PRO A 31 -3.06 -31.11 -42.21
N PRO A 32 -3.69 -31.25 -41.03
CA PRO A 32 -4.91 -30.52 -40.73
C PRO A 32 -4.63 -29.02 -40.91
N LYS A 33 -5.52 -28.32 -41.62
CA LYS A 33 -5.49 -26.86 -41.70
C LYS A 33 -5.57 -26.34 -40.26
N VAL A 34 -4.46 -25.80 -39.76
CA VAL A 34 -4.43 -25.03 -38.51
C VAL A 34 -5.48 -23.93 -38.67
N ALA A 35 -6.52 -23.95 -37.84
CA ALA A 35 -7.48 -22.86 -37.78
C ALA A 35 -6.69 -21.57 -37.49
N PRO A 36 -6.97 -20.45 -38.17
CA PRO A 36 -6.27 -19.20 -37.87
C PRO A 36 -6.41 -18.90 -36.38
N ALA A 37 -5.28 -18.61 -35.73
CA ALA A 37 -5.24 -18.34 -34.30
C ALA A 37 -6.26 -17.26 -33.92
N ASN A 38 -6.91 -17.41 -32.76
CA ASN A 38 -7.89 -16.45 -32.28
C ASN A 38 -7.25 -15.05 -32.20
N PRO A 39 -7.87 -14.03 -32.80
CA PRO A 39 -7.42 -12.66 -32.72
C PRO A 39 -6.98 -12.14 -31.35
N ASN A 40 -7.75 -12.49 -30.33
CA ASN A 40 -7.52 -12.05 -28.97
C ASN A 40 -6.34 -12.79 -28.32
N GLN A 41 -6.02 -14.00 -28.79
CA GLN A 41 -4.93 -14.81 -28.27
C GLN A 41 -3.57 -14.21 -28.65
N GLN A 42 -3.37 -13.83 -29.92
CA GLN A 42 -2.14 -13.17 -30.36
C GLN A 42 -1.99 -11.76 -29.78
N ALA A 43 -3.10 -11.04 -29.61
CA ALA A 43 -3.12 -9.75 -28.94
C ALA A 43 -2.72 -9.89 -27.46
N GLY A 44 -3.29 -10.89 -26.77
CA GLY A 44 -2.93 -11.30 -25.42
C GLY A 44 -1.45 -11.67 -25.28
N GLU A 45 -0.88 -12.46 -26.20
CA GLU A 45 0.54 -12.82 -26.20
C GLU A 45 1.46 -11.58 -26.30
N ARG A 46 1.11 -10.61 -27.17
CA ARG A 46 1.88 -9.35 -27.28
C ARG A 46 1.83 -8.52 -25.99
N VAL A 47 0.65 -8.38 -25.40
CA VAL A 47 0.45 -7.64 -24.14
C VAL A 47 1.11 -8.38 -22.98
N GLN A 48 1.11 -9.71 -22.97
CA GLN A 48 1.77 -10.52 -21.96
C GLN A 48 3.28 -10.31 -21.96
N ARG A 49 3.91 -10.21 -23.14
CA ARG A 49 5.33 -9.83 -23.25
C ARG A 49 5.59 -8.44 -22.68
N GLU A 50 4.69 -7.48 -22.89
CA GLU A 50 4.80 -6.15 -22.29
C GLU A 50 4.64 -6.16 -20.78
N VAL A 51 3.71 -6.95 -20.24
CA VAL A 51 3.55 -7.11 -18.78
C VAL A 51 4.79 -7.74 -18.17
N ARG A 52 5.34 -8.79 -18.79
CA ARG A 52 6.60 -9.42 -18.38
C ARG A 52 7.77 -8.42 -18.40
N LEU A 53 7.83 -7.57 -19.43
CA LEU A 53 8.79 -6.47 -19.51
C LEU A 53 8.58 -5.43 -18.39
N GLY A 54 7.34 -5.09 -18.06
CA GLY A 54 7.01 -4.23 -16.92
C GLY A 54 7.56 -4.78 -15.60
N TYR A 55 7.31 -6.05 -15.31
CA TYR A 55 7.88 -6.74 -14.15
C TYR A 55 9.41 -6.74 -14.14
N LEU A 56 10.03 -7.01 -15.30
CA LEU A 56 11.48 -6.98 -15.45
C LEU A 56 12.07 -5.59 -15.11
N THR A 57 11.41 -4.50 -15.52
CA THR A 57 11.85 -3.13 -15.19
C THR A 57 11.71 -2.79 -13.70
N LEU A 58 10.85 -3.51 -12.96
CA LEU A 58 10.71 -3.42 -11.51
C LEU A 58 11.65 -4.37 -10.74
N GLY A 59 12.49 -5.13 -11.45
CA GLY A 59 13.41 -6.09 -10.86
C GLY A 59 12.78 -7.45 -10.51
N VAL A 60 11.57 -7.72 -10.98
CA VAL A 60 10.90 -9.02 -10.82
C VAL A 60 11.22 -9.89 -12.04
N THR A 61 12.04 -10.91 -11.84
CA THR A 61 12.50 -11.81 -12.90
C THR A 61 11.67 -13.09 -13.04
N ASP A 62 10.90 -13.44 -12.01
CA ASP A 62 10.03 -14.62 -12.00
C ASP A 62 8.61 -14.20 -11.57
N VAL A 63 7.83 -13.73 -12.54
CA VAL A 63 6.43 -13.33 -12.33
C VAL A 63 5.51 -14.52 -12.04
N ASP A 64 5.89 -15.70 -12.53
CA ASP A 64 5.07 -16.91 -12.41
C ASP A 64 5.12 -17.48 -10.98
N ALA A 65 6.14 -17.11 -10.19
CA ALA A 65 6.23 -17.38 -8.75
C ALA A 65 5.37 -16.45 -7.88
N LEU A 66 4.77 -15.40 -8.43
CA LEU A 66 3.87 -14.53 -7.68
C LEU A 66 2.51 -15.20 -7.46
N PRO A 67 1.83 -14.93 -6.32
CA PRO A 67 0.48 -15.42 -6.11
C PRO A 67 -0.44 -14.98 -7.26
N GLY A 68 -1.17 -15.94 -7.83
CA GLY A 68 -2.18 -15.69 -8.85
C GLY A 68 -3.47 -15.07 -8.27
N GLU A 69 -4.43 -14.83 -9.14
CA GLU A 69 -5.73 -14.27 -8.77
C GLU A 69 -6.72 -15.40 -8.44
N ASP A 70 -7.25 -15.36 -7.22
CA ASP A 70 -8.36 -16.19 -6.76
C ASP A 70 -9.68 -15.49 -7.13
N LEU A 71 -10.42 -16.01 -8.11
CA LEU A 71 -11.60 -15.33 -8.66
C LEU A 71 -12.88 -15.70 -7.90
N ASP A 72 -12.91 -16.83 -7.21
CA ASP A 72 -14.09 -17.34 -6.50
C ASP A 72 -13.97 -17.31 -4.96
N GLY A 73 -12.79 -16.98 -4.44
CA GLY A 73 -12.51 -16.80 -3.02
C GLY A 73 -12.28 -18.11 -2.28
N ASP A 74 -12.03 -19.22 -2.97
CA ASP A 74 -11.80 -20.52 -2.36
C ASP A 74 -10.39 -20.68 -1.75
N GLY A 75 -9.54 -19.67 -1.90
CA GLY A 75 -8.16 -19.63 -1.43
C GLY A 75 -7.16 -20.24 -2.42
N THR A 76 -7.60 -20.66 -3.60
CA THR A 76 -6.76 -21.14 -4.70
C THR A 76 -6.75 -20.16 -5.87
N ALA A 77 -5.61 -20.02 -6.54
CA ALA A 77 -5.52 -19.12 -7.68
C ALA A 77 -6.15 -19.78 -8.92
N ASP A 78 -7.14 -19.12 -9.51
CA ASP A 78 -7.77 -19.53 -10.76
C ASP A 78 -6.99 -19.07 -12.00
N LEU A 79 -6.27 -17.95 -11.87
CA LEU A 79 -5.54 -17.31 -12.95
C LEU A 79 -4.14 -16.94 -12.47
N SER A 80 -3.11 -17.17 -13.30
CA SER A 80 -1.76 -16.74 -12.92
C SER A 80 -1.69 -15.22 -12.84
N ARG A 81 -0.74 -14.70 -12.05
CA ARG A 81 -0.55 -13.25 -11.89
C ARG A 81 -0.29 -12.57 -13.24
N LEU A 82 0.54 -13.19 -14.06
CA LEU A 82 0.90 -12.69 -15.38
C LEU A 82 -0.32 -12.63 -16.31
N GLU A 83 -1.16 -13.66 -16.33
CA GLU A 83 -2.37 -13.68 -17.15
C GLU A 83 -3.37 -12.62 -16.71
N PHE A 84 -3.62 -12.49 -15.41
CA PHE A 84 -4.53 -11.47 -14.89
C PHE A 84 -4.08 -10.05 -15.25
N ASP A 85 -2.81 -9.71 -14.98
CA ASP A 85 -2.28 -8.38 -15.30
C ASP A 85 -2.21 -8.12 -16.81
N THR A 86 -2.03 -9.16 -17.63
CA THR A 86 -2.14 -9.07 -19.10
C THR A 86 -3.51 -8.60 -19.51
N GLN A 87 -4.55 -9.18 -18.93
CA GLN A 87 -5.93 -8.86 -19.25
C GLN A 87 -6.35 -7.48 -18.75
N VAL A 88 -5.87 -7.09 -17.57
CA VAL A 88 -6.03 -5.73 -17.06
C VAL A 88 -5.40 -4.74 -18.05
N ARG A 89 -4.11 -4.93 -18.38
CA ARG A 89 -3.39 -4.06 -19.32
C ARG A 89 -4.09 -3.98 -20.67
N LEU A 90 -4.59 -5.10 -21.18
CA LEU A 90 -5.35 -5.18 -22.42
C LEU A 90 -6.56 -4.25 -22.41
N GLN A 91 -7.42 -4.34 -21.40
CA GLN A 91 -8.62 -3.50 -21.30
C GLN A 91 -8.27 -2.01 -21.19
N GLN A 92 -7.16 -1.68 -20.51
CA GLN A 92 -6.70 -0.30 -20.45
C GLN A 92 -6.20 0.23 -21.79
N LEU A 93 -5.49 -0.59 -22.56
CA LEU A 93 -5.02 -0.19 -23.89
C LEU A 93 -6.19 0.03 -24.85
N ILE A 94 -7.26 -0.77 -24.73
CA ILE A 94 -8.51 -0.53 -25.47
C ILE A 94 -9.08 0.84 -25.11
N LEU A 95 -9.19 1.16 -23.82
CA LEU A 95 -9.68 2.46 -23.36
C LEU A 95 -8.78 3.62 -23.82
N ALA A 96 -7.46 3.49 -23.70
CA ALA A 96 -6.50 4.51 -24.15
C ALA A 96 -6.64 4.79 -25.66
N ARG A 97 -6.90 3.76 -26.46
CA ARG A 97 -7.15 3.91 -27.91
C ARG A 97 -8.50 4.55 -28.21
N GLN A 98 -9.56 4.20 -27.48
CA GLN A 98 -10.87 4.87 -27.61
C GLN A 98 -10.77 6.37 -27.30
N LEU A 99 -9.83 6.76 -26.43
CA LEU A 99 -9.48 8.15 -26.12
C LEU A 99 -8.52 8.79 -27.15
N GLY A 100 -8.09 8.06 -28.18
CA GLY A 100 -7.19 8.53 -29.23
C GLY A 100 -5.78 8.87 -28.74
N ILE A 101 -5.29 8.17 -27.71
CA ILE A 101 -3.98 8.44 -27.11
C ILE A 101 -2.88 7.69 -27.88
N GLY A 102 -1.86 8.43 -28.32
CA GLY A 102 -0.64 7.91 -28.94
C GLY A 102 0.31 9.06 -29.26
N PHE A 103 1.60 8.79 -29.43
CA PHE A 103 2.63 9.84 -29.46
C PHE A 103 3.56 9.71 -30.66
N GLY A 104 4.11 10.85 -31.08
CA GLY A 104 5.09 10.91 -32.16
C GLY A 104 6.43 10.26 -31.78
N HIS A 105 7.20 9.89 -32.81
CA HIS A 105 8.49 9.22 -32.66
C HIS A 105 9.48 9.96 -31.74
N ASP A 106 9.57 11.29 -31.89
CA ASP A 106 10.52 12.10 -31.11
C ASP A 106 10.16 12.13 -29.62
N VAL A 107 8.87 12.15 -29.30
CA VAL A 107 8.38 12.06 -27.91
C VAL A 107 8.71 10.71 -27.31
N LEU A 108 8.48 9.62 -28.05
CA LEU A 108 8.76 8.27 -27.59
C LEU A 108 10.26 8.07 -27.35
N LYS A 109 11.12 8.56 -28.25
CA LYS A 109 12.57 8.55 -28.05
C LYS A 109 13.02 9.32 -26.80
N ALA A 110 12.42 10.49 -26.56
CA ALA A 110 12.73 11.28 -25.37
C ALA A 110 12.32 10.55 -24.07
N GLU A 111 11.15 9.89 -24.07
CA GLU A 111 10.69 9.10 -22.92
C GLU A 111 11.54 7.85 -22.70
N GLN A 112 11.99 7.18 -23.76
CA GLN A 112 12.98 6.10 -23.66
C GLN A 112 14.27 6.59 -23.00
N ALA A 113 14.84 7.69 -23.48
CA ALA A 113 16.05 8.27 -22.92
C ALA A 113 15.87 8.64 -21.42
N ARG A 114 14.72 9.22 -21.07
CA ARG A 114 14.37 9.61 -19.70
C ARG A 114 14.42 8.43 -18.72
N ARG A 115 14.02 7.23 -19.14
CA ARG A 115 14.04 6.02 -18.29
C ARG A 115 15.46 5.55 -17.94
N PHE A 116 16.46 6.01 -18.68
CA PHE A 116 17.88 5.75 -18.41
C PHE A 116 18.61 7.00 -17.89
N THR A 117 17.90 8.08 -17.58
CA THR A 117 18.51 9.29 -17.02
C THR A 117 18.87 9.10 -15.55
N THR A 118 20.13 9.30 -15.20
CA THR A 118 20.65 9.25 -13.82
C THR A 118 20.28 10.50 -13.03
N SER A 119 20.48 10.46 -11.71
CA SER A 119 20.13 11.57 -10.80
C SER A 119 20.84 12.90 -11.10
N ASP A 120 21.94 12.87 -11.87
CA ASP A 120 22.68 14.03 -12.36
C ASP A 120 22.12 14.59 -13.68
N GLY A 121 21.02 14.04 -14.20
CA GLY A 121 20.34 14.49 -15.40
C GLY A 121 20.95 13.97 -16.72
N LYS A 122 21.95 13.10 -16.67
CA LYS A 122 22.58 12.51 -17.87
C LYS A 122 21.96 11.16 -18.22
N VAL A 123 21.88 10.84 -19.51
CA VAL A 123 21.42 9.52 -19.96
C VAL A 123 22.55 8.49 -19.76
N ASN A 124 22.25 7.40 -19.07
CA ASN A 124 23.14 6.25 -18.92
C ASN A 124 23.15 5.42 -20.21
N THR A 125 23.90 5.89 -21.21
CA THR A 125 23.99 5.24 -22.53
C THR A 125 24.48 3.79 -22.45
N THR A 126 25.44 3.50 -21.57
CA THR A 126 25.96 2.15 -21.37
C THR A 126 24.90 1.21 -20.78
N GLY A 127 24.14 1.70 -19.79
CA GLY A 127 23.02 0.96 -19.20
C GLY A 127 21.89 0.72 -20.20
N HIS A 128 21.57 1.74 -21.00
CA HIS A 128 20.58 1.63 -22.08
C HIS A 128 20.98 0.59 -23.12
N GLN A 129 22.22 0.65 -23.62
CA GLN A 129 22.73 -0.31 -24.59
C GLN A 129 22.74 -1.73 -24.05
N ARG A 130 23.23 -1.93 -22.81
CA ARG A 130 23.20 -3.23 -22.14
C ARG A 130 21.78 -3.76 -22.00
N PHE A 131 20.81 -2.89 -21.71
CA PHE A 131 19.42 -3.29 -21.59
C PHE A 131 18.87 -3.83 -22.92
N LEU A 132 19.06 -3.09 -24.01
CA LEU A 132 18.57 -3.48 -25.34
C LEU A 132 19.27 -4.72 -25.90
N GLU A 133 20.59 -4.80 -25.76
CA GLU A 133 21.40 -5.84 -26.42
C GLU A 133 21.55 -7.13 -25.61
N GLN A 134 21.43 -7.07 -24.28
CA GLN A 134 21.69 -8.21 -23.40
C GLN A 134 20.48 -8.59 -22.55
N ILE A 135 19.84 -7.61 -21.89
CA ILE A 135 18.77 -7.89 -20.92
C ILE A 135 17.49 -8.34 -21.64
N LEU A 136 17.06 -7.64 -22.69
CA LEU A 136 15.87 -8.03 -23.44
C LEU A 136 16.00 -9.44 -24.05
N PRO A 137 17.06 -9.76 -24.84
CA PRO A 137 17.16 -11.08 -25.47
C PRO A 137 17.31 -12.22 -24.46
N ALA A 138 18.02 -11.98 -23.34
CA ALA A 138 18.15 -12.97 -22.27
C ALA A 138 16.80 -13.33 -21.60
N ASN A 139 15.78 -12.47 -21.74
CA ASN A 139 14.44 -12.68 -21.22
C ASN A 139 13.42 -13.01 -22.33
N GLY A 140 13.87 -13.31 -23.55
CA GLY A 140 12.98 -13.62 -24.69
C GLY A 140 12.19 -12.42 -25.20
N LEU A 141 12.66 -11.20 -24.96
CA LEU A 141 12.05 -9.94 -25.35
C LEU A 141 12.86 -9.26 -26.47
N THR A 142 12.20 -8.43 -27.26
CA THR A 142 12.80 -7.73 -28.41
C THR A 142 12.82 -6.22 -28.20
N VAL A 143 13.61 -5.51 -29.01
CA VAL A 143 13.60 -4.03 -29.06
C VAL A 143 12.21 -3.50 -29.46
N GLU A 144 11.49 -4.21 -30.34
CA GLU A 144 10.12 -3.85 -30.70
C GLU A 144 9.16 -3.97 -29.49
N ASP A 145 9.34 -4.98 -28.64
CA ASP A 145 8.58 -5.09 -27.39
C ASP A 145 8.88 -3.91 -26.45
N TRP A 146 10.13 -3.45 -26.39
CA TRP A 146 10.51 -2.26 -25.62
C TRP A 146 9.88 -0.97 -26.17
N ASP A 147 9.98 -0.74 -27.49
CA ASP A 147 9.40 0.44 -28.13
C ASP A 147 7.89 0.52 -27.89
N ARG A 148 7.20 -0.62 -28.08
CA ARG A 148 5.77 -0.72 -27.86
C ARG A 148 5.39 -0.58 -26.39
N PHE A 149 6.17 -1.18 -25.49
CA PHE A 149 5.98 -1.01 -24.04
C PHE A 149 6.07 0.46 -23.65
N VAL A 150 7.10 1.20 -24.08
CA VAL A 150 7.24 2.62 -23.73
C VAL A 150 6.08 3.47 -24.29
N ALA A 151 5.66 3.21 -25.52
CA ALA A 151 4.51 3.90 -26.11
C ALA A 151 3.21 3.64 -25.33
N ASN A 152 2.96 2.37 -25.00
CA ASN A 152 1.78 1.94 -24.25
C ASN A 152 1.83 2.46 -22.81
N GLU A 153 2.98 2.42 -22.13
CA GLU A 153 3.15 2.99 -20.79
C GLU A 153 2.80 4.47 -20.75
N LEU A 154 3.32 5.25 -21.71
CA LEU A 154 3.02 6.68 -21.78
C LEU A 154 1.54 6.92 -22.05
N ALA A 155 0.92 6.11 -22.91
CA ALA A 155 -0.52 6.17 -23.18
C ALA A 155 -1.35 5.84 -21.93
N LEU A 156 -0.97 4.82 -21.17
CA LEU A 156 -1.63 4.41 -19.93
C LEU A 156 -1.48 5.47 -18.83
N ILE A 157 -0.30 6.09 -18.69
CA ILE A 157 -0.10 7.22 -17.77
C ILE A 157 -1.05 8.37 -18.10
N HIS A 158 -1.21 8.70 -19.39
CA HIS A 158 -2.15 9.74 -19.84
C HIS A 158 -3.60 9.36 -19.59
N MET A 159 -3.99 8.14 -19.96
CA MET A 159 -5.32 7.60 -19.73
C MET A 159 -5.68 7.67 -18.24
N ASN A 160 -4.80 7.19 -17.35
CA ASN A 160 -5.01 7.20 -15.91
C ASN A 160 -5.22 8.62 -15.36
N LYS A 161 -4.39 9.59 -15.80
CA LYS A 161 -4.55 11.00 -15.39
C LYS A 161 -5.94 11.54 -15.75
N LEU A 162 -6.48 11.17 -16.91
CA LEU A 162 -7.78 11.61 -17.40
C LEU A 162 -8.94 10.96 -16.65
N MET A 163 -8.89 9.64 -16.49
CA MET A 163 -9.95 8.90 -15.77
C MET A 163 -10.03 9.34 -14.30
N SER A 164 -8.89 9.73 -13.72
CA SER A 164 -8.84 10.23 -12.35
C SER A 164 -9.49 11.61 -12.17
N LEU A 165 -9.76 12.36 -13.24
CA LEU A 165 -10.31 13.73 -13.15
C LEU A 165 -11.68 13.78 -12.47
N ALA A 166 -12.47 12.71 -12.56
CA ALA A 166 -13.73 12.60 -11.84
C ALA A 166 -13.54 12.77 -10.32
N GLY A 167 -12.42 12.26 -9.76
CA GLY A 167 -12.09 12.44 -8.35
C GLY A 167 -11.88 13.89 -7.91
N ALA A 168 -11.66 14.81 -8.84
CA ALA A 168 -11.55 16.24 -8.58
C ALA A 168 -12.87 17.01 -8.79
N LEU A 169 -13.99 16.31 -9.00
CA LEU A 169 -15.33 16.85 -9.20
C LEU A 169 -16.23 16.52 -8.00
N LEU A 170 -15.73 16.69 -6.78
CA LEU A 170 -16.53 16.50 -5.58
C LEU A 170 -17.51 17.69 -5.40
N PRO A 171 -18.82 17.45 -5.24
CA PRO A 171 -19.82 18.52 -5.07
C PRO A 171 -19.52 19.44 -3.88
N GLY A 172 -19.72 20.75 -4.07
CA GLY A 172 -19.51 21.74 -3.01
C GLY A 172 -20.38 21.51 -1.77
N ARG A 173 -21.62 21.01 -1.96
CA ARG A 173 -22.54 20.67 -0.87
C ARG A 173 -22.03 19.52 0.00
N VAL A 174 -21.45 18.49 -0.62
CA VAL A 174 -20.81 17.38 0.10
C VAL A 174 -19.64 17.90 0.93
N VAL A 175 -18.78 18.75 0.34
CA VAL A 175 -17.68 19.41 1.06
C VAL A 175 -18.23 20.24 2.24
N GLY A 176 -19.34 20.95 2.04
CA GLY A 176 -20.06 21.71 3.06
C GLY A 176 -20.48 20.85 4.26
N GLU A 177 -21.17 19.74 4.02
CA GLU A 177 -21.63 18.86 5.09
C GLU A 177 -20.47 18.18 5.84
N LEU A 178 -19.44 17.76 5.12
CA LEU A 178 -18.25 17.16 5.73
C LEU A 178 -17.47 18.19 6.55
N PHE A 179 -17.31 19.42 6.05
CA PHE A 179 -16.70 20.51 6.79
C PHE A 179 -17.49 20.83 8.06
N ALA A 180 -18.81 20.92 7.95
CA ALA A 180 -19.69 21.17 9.08
C ALA A 180 -19.57 20.07 10.14
N ARG A 181 -19.40 18.80 9.74
CA ARG A 181 -19.10 17.68 10.66
C ARG A 181 -17.74 17.85 11.33
N ASP A 182 -16.70 18.05 10.53
CA ASP A 182 -15.33 17.96 11.00
C ASP A 182 -14.92 19.15 11.86
N HIS A 183 -15.59 20.29 11.67
CA HIS A 183 -15.40 21.52 12.42
C HIS A 183 -16.55 21.83 13.39
N GLU A 184 -17.47 20.89 13.63
CA GLU A 184 -18.43 21.01 14.73
C GLU A 184 -17.67 21.02 16.07
N GLU A 185 -17.97 22.00 16.92
CA GLU A 185 -17.37 22.09 18.25
C GLU A 185 -18.17 21.25 19.25
N PHE A 186 -17.46 20.37 19.95
CA PHE A 186 -18.01 19.48 20.95
C PHE A 186 -17.71 19.98 22.36
N GLY A 187 -18.77 20.20 23.13
CA GLY A 187 -18.68 20.30 24.58
C GLY A 187 -18.89 18.91 25.18
N ALA A 188 -17.86 18.34 25.81
CA ALA A 188 -17.91 17.00 26.36
C ALA A 188 -17.29 16.89 27.76
N GLU A 189 -17.68 15.85 28.47
CA GLU A 189 -17.13 15.46 29.76
C GLU A 189 -16.96 13.96 29.83
N VAL A 190 -16.09 13.51 30.72
CA VAL A 190 -15.74 12.10 30.87
C VAL A 190 -15.87 11.64 32.32
N ILE A 191 -16.25 10.37 32.48
CA ILE A 191 -16.19 9.65 33.76
C ILE A 191 -15.12 8.57 33.62
N ARG A 192 -14.06 8.66 34.44
CA ARG A 192 -12.91 7.74 34.36
C ARG A 192 -13.03 6.55 35.30
N PHE A 193 -12.49 5.43 34.85
CA PHE A 193 -12.37 4.19 35.60
C PHE A 193 -10.90 3.74 35.59
N PRO A 194 -10.01 4.38 36.36
CA PRO A 194 -8.60 4.04 36.36
C PRO A 194 -8.39 2.68 37.03
N SER A 195 -7.61 1.83 36.38
CA SER A 195 -7.21 0.51 36.89
C SER A 195 -6.48 0.59 38.24
N THR A 196 -5.75 1.67 38.50
CA THR A 196 -5.06 1.91 39.78
C THR A 196 -5.99 1.86 40.99
N ASN A 197 -7.29 2.19 40.81
CA ASN A 197 -8.28 2.12 41.90
C ASN A 197 -8.61 0.68 42.32
N HIS A 198 -8.21 -0.32 41.54
CA HIS A 198 -8.48 -1.73 41.80
C HIS A 198 -7.25 -2.51 42.25
N VAL A 199 -6.05 -1.92 42.20
CA VAL A 199 -4.79 -2.62 42.53
C VAL A 199 -4.79 -3.17 43.95
N ALA A 200 -5.33 -2.40 44.91
CA ALA A 200 -5.41 -2.82 46.31
C ALA A 200 -6.34 -4.02 46.56
N ASP A 201 -7.32 -4.23 45.68
CA ASP A 201 -8.33 -5.29 45.82
C ASP A 201 -7.85 -6.63 45.21
N ILE A 202 -6.69 -6.65 44.53
CA ILE A 202 -6.23 -7.82 43.78
C ILE A 202 -5.39 -8.75 44.65
N GLN A 203 -5.90 -9.97 44.81
CA GLN A 203 -5.20 -11.03 45.52
C GLN A 203 -4.28 -11.82 44.56
N ALA A 204 -2.99 -11.54 44.62
CA ALA A 204 -1.95 -12.29 43.89
C ALA A 204 -1.52 -13.55 44.67
N THR A 205 -2.41 -14.52 44.81
CA THR A 205 -2.09 -15.79 45.47
C THR A 205 -1.12 -16.63 44.62
N PRO A 206 -0.29 -17.51 45.22
CA PRO A 206 0.63 -18.36 44.46
C PRO A 206 -0.08 -19.17 43.36
N ALA A 207 -1.25 -19.74 43.66
CA ALA A 207 -2.05 -20.50 42.69
C ALA A 207 -2.56 -19.62 41.53
N ALA A 208 -2.97 -18.37 41.81
CA ALA A 208 -3.40 -17.45 40.77
C ALA A 208 -2.24 -17.02 39.86
N LEU A 209 -1.06 -16.77 40.44
CA LEU A 209 0.15 -16.44 39.69
C LEU A 209 0.63 -17.61 38.83
N GLU A 210 0.56 -18.84 39.33
CA GLU A 210 0.88 -20.04 38.57
C GLU A 210 -0.09 -20.25 37.40
N ALA A 211 -1.39 -20.11 37.64
CA ALA A 211 -2.40 -20.21 36.59
C ALA A 211 -2.20 -19.12 35.51
N PHE A 212 -1.91 -17.88 35.94
CA PHE A 212 -1.61 -16.77 35.05
C PHE A 212 -0.34 -17.01 34.22
N TYR A 213 0.73 -17.47 34.86
CA TYR A 213 1.98 -17.84 34.20
C TYR A 213 1.75 -18.92 33.13
N ASN A 214 1.02 -19.97 33.48
CA ASN A 214 0.73 -21.10 32.59
C ASN A 214 -0.18 -20.70 31.41
N LYS A 215 -1.14 -19.80 31.64
CA LYS A 215 -1.99 -19.23 30.58
C LYS A 215 -1.18 -18.35 29.62
N ASN A 216 -0.22 -17.59 30.16
CA ASN A 216 0.54 -16.57 29.44
C ASN A 216 1.99 -16.98 29.15
N LEU A 217 2.29 -18.29 29.04
CA LEU A 217 3.67 -18.79 28.90
C LEU A 217 4.44 -18.11 27.77
N LYS A 218 3.77 -17.75 26.66
CA LYS A 218 4.38 -17.05 25.53
C LYS A 218 5.04 -15.72 25.94
N LEU A 219 4.42 -14.95 26.85
CA LEU A 219 4.95 -13.67 27.35
C LEU A 219 6.19 -13.87 28.23
N PHE A 220 6.29 -15.02 28.91
CA PHE A 220 7.37 -15.31 29.85
C PHE A 220 8.43 -16.27 29.30
N ARG A 221 8.39 -16.60 28.01
CA ARG A 221 9.46 -17.37 27.37
C ARG A 221 10.74 -16.56 27.37
N LEU A 222 11.84 -17.24 27.65
CA LEU A 222 13.15 -16.68 27.42
C LEU A 222 13.32 -16.37 25.92
N PRO A 223 13.95 -15.25 25.54
CA PRO A 223 14.35 -15.04 24.16
C PRO A 223 15.22 -16.20 23.68
N GLU A 224 15.10 -16.52 22.39
CA GLU A 224 15.99 -17.46 21.71
C GLU A 224 17.45 -17.09 21.98
N GLN A 225 18.29 -18.10 22.21
CA GLN A 225 19.72 -17.93 22.47
C GLN A 225 20.52 -18.33 21.25
N LEU A 226 21.55 -17.56 20.97
CA LEU A 226 22.49 -17.74 19.86
C LEU A 226 23.85 -18.10 20.44
N GLU A 227 24.38 -19.24 20.02
CA GLU A 227 25.80 -19.50 20.17
C GLU A 227 26.54 -18.89 19.00
N VAL A 228 27.29 -17.84 19.30
CA VAL A 228 27.99 -17.02 18.34
C VAL A 228 29.48 -17.33 18.42
N VAL A 229 30.11 -17.45 17.26
CA VAL A 229 31.56 -17.48 17.14
C VAL A 229 32.00 -16.15 16.57
N ARG A 230 32.95 -15.48 17.23
CA ARG A 230 33.48 -14.22 16.72
C ARG A 230 34.98 -14.15 16.77
N VAL A 231 35.55 -13.37 15.85
CA VAL A 231 36.93 -12.87 15.95
C VAL A 231 36.82 -11.36 16.12
N ARG A 232 37.11 -10.90 17.33
CA ARG A 232 37.03 -9.49 17.70
C ARG A 232 38.38 -8.83 17.40
N ILE A 233 38.35 -7.69 16.71
CA ILE A 233 39.53 -6.88 16.36
C ILE A 233 39.40 -5.53 17.09
N PRO A 234 39.93 -5.40 18.33
CA PRO A 234 39.88 -4.17 19.09
C PRO A 234 40.65 -3.05 18.40
N PHE A 235 40.09 -1.84 18.39
CA PHE A 235 40.78 -0.66 17.83
C PHE A 235 42.02 -0.28 18.64
N SER A 236 42.07 -0.63 19.93
CA SER A 236 43.21 -0.41 20.81
C SER A 236 44.48 -1.11 20.35
N LEU A 237 44.38 -2.21 19.58
CA LEU A 237 45.54 -2.90 19.00
C LEU A 237 46.37 -2.01 18.06
N TYR A 238 45.75 -0.97 17.50
CA TYR A 238 46.37 -0.07 16.53
C TYR A 238 46.68 1.32 17.10
N GLU A 239 46.57 1.50 18.42
CA GLU A 239 46.73 2.81 19.07
C GLU A 239 48.07 3.45 18.70
N GLU A 240 49.19 2.76 18.97
CA GLU A 240 50.54 3.28 18.75
C GLU A 240 50.81 3.60 17.27
N VAL A 241 50.43 2.69 16.38
CA VAL A 241 50.67 2.81 14.93
C VAL A 241 49.83 3.94 14.32
N SER A 242 48.65 4.22 14.88
CA SER A 242 47.72 5.22 14.36
C SER A 242 48.12 6.67 14.68
N GLN A 243 49.05 6.88 15.62
CA GLN A 243 49.49 8.22 16.03
C GLN A 243 50.24 8.95 14.91
N LYS A 244 50.90 8.21 14.02
CA LYS A 244 51.64 8.79 12.89
C LYS A 244 50.83 8.66 11.60
N PRO A 245 50.90 9.67 10.70
CA PRO A 245 50.30 9.55 9.37
C PRO A 245 50.85 8.34 8.61
N LEU A 246 49.96 7.60 7.96
CA LEU A 246 50.31 6.46 7.10
C LEU A 246 49.89 6.82 5.69
N GLU A 247 50.86 7.07 4.81
CA GLU A 247 50.62 7.57 3.45
C GLU A 247 49.53 6.76 2.71
N SER A 248 49.54 5.44 2.86
CA SER A 248 48.56 4.52 2.27
C SER A 248 47.10 4.69 2.77
N LEU A 249 46.85 5.46 3.84
CA LEU A 249 45.55 5.65 4.48
C LEU A 249 45.07 7.11 4.48
N GLU A 250 45.98 8.09 4.36
CA GLU A 250 45.64 9.51 4.59
C GLU A 250 44.53 10.04 3.67
N LYS A 251 44.50 9.60 2.41
CA LYS A 251 43.44 10.00 1.47
C LYS A 251 42.07 9.54 1.97
N SER A 252 41.97 8.30 2.45
CA SER A 252 40.73 7.72 3.00
C SER A 252 40.35 8.35 4.34
N VAL A 253 41.31 8.63 5.21
CA VAL A 253 41.08 9.30 6.51
C VAL A 253 40.41 10.66 6.31
N ARG A 254 40.97 11.49 5.40
CA ARG A 254 40.45 12.83 5.11
C ARG A 254 39.08 12.78 4.43
N ALA A 255 38.85 11.81 3.53
CA ALA A 255 37.56 11.62 2.89
C ALA A 255 36.46 11.27 3.91
N ILE A 256 36.71 10.29 4.79
CA ILE A 256 35.75 9.86 5.82
C ILE A 256 35.42 11.01 6.78
N TYR A 257 36.42 11.78 7.21
CA TYR A 257 36.21 12.95 8.07
C TYR A 257 35.34 14.02 7.39
N LYS A 258 35.61 14.31 6.10
CA LYS A 258 34.84 15.29 5.32
C LYS A 258 33.38 14.85 5.12
N GLU A 259 33.14 13.57 4.86
CA GLU A 259 31.79 13.03 4.61
C GLU A 259 30.92 12.97 5.87
N ARG A 260 31.51 12.58 7.02
CA ARG A 260 30.75 12.44 8.27
C ARG A 260 30.58 13.76 9.02
N GLY A 261 31.45 14.75 8.79
CA GLY A 261 31.43 16.04 9.47
C GLY A 261 31.88 15.98 10.92
N ALA A 262 32.25 17.14 11.49
CA ALA A 262 32.80 17.25 12.84
C ALA A 262 31.77 16.89 13.95
N GLU A 263 30.48 17.08 13.68
CA GLU A 263 29.38 16.84 14.63
C GLU A 263 29.20 15.37 15.07
N VAL A 264 29.75 14.42 14.31
CA VAL A 264 29.67 12.98 14.61
C VAL A 264 30.76 12.55 15.60
N PHE A 265 31.83 13.32 15.73
CA PHE A 265 32.96 12.99 16.60
C PHE A 265 32.96 13.93 17.80
N LYS A 266 32.25 13.55 18.87
CA LYS A 266 32.12 14.38 20.07
C LYS A 266 32.93 13.82 21.24
N ASP A 267 33.37 14.69 22.14
CA ASP A 267 33.89 14.32 23.46
C ASP A 267 32.75 13.85 24.38
N LYS A 268 33.07 13.49 25.63
CA LYS A 268 32.08 13.00 26.61
C LYS A 268 31.11 14.10 27.05
N GLU A 269 31.47 15.35 26.80
CA GLU A 269 30.74 16.57 27.10
C GLU A 269 29.88 17.04 25.89
N GLY A 270 29.90 16.31 24.77
CA GLY A 270 29.08 16.56 23.59
C GLY A 270 29.65 17.59 22.61
N LYS A 271 30.90 18.02 22.76
CA LYS A 271 31.56 19.00 21.87
C LYS A 271 32.33 18.31 20.73
N PRO A 272 32.30 18.86 19.50
CA PRO A 272 33.06 18.30 18.38
C PRO A 272 34.58 18.26 18.64
N LEU A 273 35.20 17.12 18.36
CA LEU A 273 36.63 16.88 18.48
C LEU A 273 37.39 17.51 17.31
N PRO A 274 38.58 18.09 17.54
CA PRO A 274 39.41 18.62 16.47
C PRO A 274 39.94 17.49 15.56
N ALA A 275 40.21 17.82 14.29
CA ALA A 275 40.65 16.84 13.28
C ALA A 275 41.92 16.07 13.71
N GLU A 276 42.80 16.71 14.48
CA GLU A 276 44.03 16.11 15.01
C GLU A 276 43.76 14.95 15.98
N GLU A 277 42.65 14.98 16.72
CA GLU A 277 42.22 13.91 17.63
C GLU A 277 41.36 12.85 16.93
N VAL A 278 40.71 13.22 15.82
CA VAL A 278 39.83 12.32 15.06
C VAL A 278 40.62 11.45 14.07
N TYR A 279 41.68 11.98 13.46
CA TYR A 279 42.46 11.23 12.47
C TYR A 279 43.08 9.93 13.02
N PRO A 280 43.68 9.89 14.23
CA PRO A 280 44.14 8.63 14.81
C PRO A 280 43.00 7.62 15.01
N LYS A 281 41.80 8.07 15.42
CA LYS A 281 40.61 7.20 15.56
C LYS A 281 40.20 6.57 14.22
N ILE A 282 40.15 7.37 13.15
CA ILE A 282 39.82 6.88 11.82
C ILE A 282 40.93 5.92 11.31
N ARG A 283 42.21 6.22 11.56
CA ARG A 283 43.32 5.30 11.21
C ARG A 283 43.20 3.95 11.91
N ARG A 284 42.90 3.91 13.20
CA ARG A 284 42.67 2.65 13.94
C ARG A 284 41.55 1.82 13.31
N MET A 285 40.42 2.46 13.00
CA MET A 285 39.29 1.81 12.34
C MET A 285 39.70 1.23 10.96
N LEU A 286 40.44 2.00 10.15
CA LEU A 286 40.91 1.53 8.84
C LEU A 286 41.95 0.41 8.93
N LEU A 287 42.82 0.44 9.94
CA LEU A 287 43.78 -0.64 10.19
C LEU A 287 43.08 -1.93 10.65
N ALA A 288 42.09 -1.82 11.54
CA ALA A 288 41.24 -2.93 11.92
C ALA A 288 40.46 -3.49 10.71
N GLN A 289 39.95 -2.61 9.84
CA GLN A 289 39.30 -3.02 8.60
C GLN A 289 40.25 -3.74 7.63
N ARG A 290 41.52 -3.30 7.52
CA ARG A 290 42.53 -4.01 6.73
C ARG A 290 42.77 -5.41 7.29
N ARG A 291 42.92 -5.54 8.61
CA ARG A 291 43.09 -6.84 9.27
C ARG A 291 41.90 -7.77 9.03
N PHE A 292 40.68 -7.24 9.15
CA PHE A 292 39.46 -7.94 8.79
C PHE A 292 39.48 -8.44 7.35
N ASN A 293 39.82 -7.56 6.39
CA ASN A 293 39.83 -7.93 4.98
C ASN A 293 40.84 -9.05 4.68
N VAL A 294 41.99 -9.07 5.36
CA VAL A 294 42.97 -10.16 5.25
C VAL A 294 42.40 -11.48 5.74
N ILE A 295 41.80 -11.50 6.94
CA ILE A 295 41.20 -12.72 7.52
C ILE A 295 40.04 -13.21 6.64
N SER A 296 39.16 -12.30 6.22
CA SER A 296 38.03 -12.60 5.34
C SER A 296 38.49 -13.16 3.99
N ALA A 297 39.55 -12.63 3.39
CA ALA A 297 40.10 -13.15 2.15
C ALA A 297 40.62 -14.60 2.30
N GLU A 298 41.30 -14.92 3.40
CA GLU A 298 41.78 -16.29 3.67
C GLU A 298 40.63 -17.28 3.93
N VAL A 299 39.55 -16.81 4.56
CA VAL A 299 38.33 -17.61 4.73
C VAL A 299 37.71 -17.92 3.37
N LEU A 300 37.57 -16.92 2.49
CA LEU A 300 36.96 -17.04 1.17
C LEU A 300 37.73 -17.94 0.19
N LYS A 301 39.02 -18.24 0.43
CA LYS A 301 39.77 -19.22 -0.37
C LYS A 301 39.29 -20.67 -0.17
N GLY A 302 38.54 -20.94 0.90
CA GLY A 302 38.02 -22.28 1.19
C GLY A 302 36.83 -22.65 0.30
N VAL A 303 36.59 -23.96 0.14
CA VAL A 303 35.39 -24.48 -0.56
C VAL A 303 34.09 -24.05 0.13
N LYS A 304 34.14 -23.84 1.46
CA LYS A 304 33.06 -23.28 2.26
C LYS A 304 33.60 -22.17 3.16
N SER A 305 32.87 -21.06 3.20
CA SER A 305 33.14 -19.88 4.04
C SER A 305 32.27 -19.93 5.29
N ASP A 306 32.61 -20.84 6.19
CA ASP A 306 31.81 -21.17 7.37
C ASP A 306 32.60 -21.00 8.68
N VAL A 307 31.91 -21.18 9.82
CA VAL A 307 32.50 -21.04 11.14
C VAL A 307 33.70 -21.99 11.36
N ALA A 308 33.67 -23.19 10.78
CA ALA A 308 34.78 -24.14 10.89
C ALA A 308 36.01 -23.64 10.12
N ARG A 309 35.82 -23.08 8.93
CA ARG A 309 36.87 -22.45 8.14
C ARG A 309 37.48 -21.26 8.86
N LEU A 310 36.67 -20.39 9.48
CA LEU A 310 37.18 -19.27 10.27
C LEU A 310 38.11 -19.75 11.39
N ARG A 311 37.71 -20.78 12.15
CA ARG A 311 38.57 -21.37 13.19
C ARG A 311 39.88 -21.89 12.63
N ALA A 312 39.85 -22.56 11.48
CA ALA A 312 41.06 -23.08 10.84
C ALA A 312 41.99 -21.95 10.34
N VAL A 313 41.43 -20.90 9.73
CA VAL A 313 42.19 -19.71 9.30
C VAL A 313 42.85 -19.05 10.49
N MET A 314 42.11 -18.85 11.59
CA MET A 314 42.66 -18.22 12.78
C MET A 314 43.72 -19.09 13.48
N ALA A 315 43.57 -20.42 13.48
CA ALA A 315 44.58 -21.32 14.02
C ALA A 315 45.90 -21.30 13.21
N ALA A 316 45.83 -21.02 11.90
CA ALA A 316 47.00 -20.92 11.02
C ALA A 316 47.57 -19.50 10.92
N ASP A 317 46.88 -18.50 11.45
CA ASP A 317 47.28 -17.10 11.36
C ASP A 317 48.50 -16.84 12.26
N LYS A 318 49.57 -16.34 11.63
CA LYS A 318 50.86 -16.06 12.29
C LYS A 318 51.08 -14.56 12.53
N ALA A 319 50.11 -13.72 12.19
CA ALA A 319 50.28 -12.27 12.31
C ALA A 319 50.14 -11.82 13.76
N GLU A 320 50.99 -10.87 14.15
CA GLU A 320 50.99 -10.25 15.48
C GLU A 320 50.30 -8.87 15.43
N PRO A 321 49.52 -8.49 16.47
CA PRO A 321 49.16 -9.30 17.63
C PRO A 321 48.13 -10.40 17.28
N LYS A 322 48.25 -11.55 17.94
CA LYS A 322 47.31 -12.67 17.76
C LYS A 322 45.90 -12.31 18.21
N LEU A 323 44.92 -12.68 17.40
CA LEU A 323 43.49 -12.51 17.69
C LEU A 323 42.91 -13.86 18.11
N GLU A 324 41.98 -13.83 19.06
CA GLU A 324 41.31 -15.03 19.56
C GLU A 324 39.98 -15.27 18.85
N VAL A 325 39.60 -16.55 18.74
CA VAL A 325 38.25 -16.95 18.34
C VAL A 325 37.43 -17.16 19.61
N GLU A 326 36.46 -16.27 19.83
CA GLU A 326 35.59 -16.30 21.00
C GLU A 326 34.30 -17.07 20.71
N GLY A 327 33.83 -17.85 21.69
CA GLY A 327 32.50 -18.46 21.71
C GLY A 327 31.61 -17.77 22.75
N LEU A 328 30.45 -17.27 22.34
CA LEU A 328 29.54 -16.50 23.19
C LEU A 328 28.12 -17.07 23.10
N THR A 329 27.40 -17.05 24.22
CA THR A 329 25.94 -17.28 24.22
C THR A 329 25.24 -15.95 24.42
N LEU A 330 24.43 -15.53 23.45
CA LEU A 330 23.77 -14.23 23.44
C LEU A 330 22.26 -14.41 23.21
N ALA A 331 21.44 -13.63 23.92
CA ALA A 331 20.02 -13.53 23.62
C ALA A 331 19.83 -12.80 22.28
N VAL A 332 18.89 -13.26 21.44
CA VAL A 332 18.53 -12.54 20.21
C VAL A 332 18.21 -11.07 20.55
N GLY A 333 18.82 -10.14 19.83
CA GLY A 333 18.60 -8.70 19.99
C GLY A 333 19.45 -8.01 21.06
N SER A 334 20.30 -8.72 21.82
CA SER A 334 21.09 -8.14 22.93
C SER A 334 22.24 -7.21 22.52
N GLY A 335 22.44 -6.96 21.23
CA GLY A 335 23.50 -6.09 20.71
C GLY A 335 23.72 -6.23 19.20
N PRO A 336 24.67 -5.49 18.60
CA PRO A 336 24.98 -5.55 17.17
C PRO A 336 25.41 -6.95 16.71
N VAL A 337 26.24 -7.64 17.51
CA VAL A 337 26.71 -9.01 17.23
C VAL A 337 25.55 -10.01 17.26
N ALA A 338 24.68 -9.96 18.28
CA ALA A 338 23.52 -10.85 18.37
C ALA A 338 22.52 -10.62 17.22
N ARG A 339 22.31 -9.36 16.82
CA ARG A 339 21.44 -9.02 15.68
C ARG A 339 21.99 -9.56 14.35
N MET A 340 23.29 -9.43 14.10
CA MET A 340 23.92 -10.01 12.92
C MET A 340 23.87 -11.54 12.96
N ALA A 341 24.22 -12.15 14.09
CA ALA A 341 24.19 -13.61 14.21
C ALA A 341 22.78 -14.20 14.01
N ALA A 342 21.73 -13.49 14.44
CA ALA A 342 20.34 -13.90 14.22
C ALA A 342 19.95 -14.01 12.73
N SER A 343 20.57 -13.20 11.85
CA SER A 343 20.30 -13.24 10.41
C SER A 343 21.09 -14.31 9.64
N LEU A 344 21.90 -15.11 10.32
CA LEU A 344 22.73 -16.16 9.72
C LEU A 344 22.13 -17.55 9.96
N GLU A 345 22.31 -18.47 9.03
CA GLU A 345 22.02 -19.89 9.29
C GLU A 345 23.09 -20.52 10.20
N PRO A 346 22.76 -21.57 10.99
CA PRO A 346 23.75 -22.29 11.78
C PRO A 346 24.93 -22.80 10.92
N GLY A 347 26.14 -22.47 11.35
CA GLY A 347 27.40 -22.71 10.64
C GLY A 347 27.86 -21.55 9.75
N GLN A 348 27.00 -20.58 9.44
CA GLN A 348 27.30 -19.49 8.50
C GLN A 348 28.08 -18.34 9.17
N LEU A 349 28.89 -17.64 8.36
CA LEU A 349 29.54 -16.37 8.70
C LEU A 349 28.82 -15.18 8.08
N ALA A 350 28.87 -14.03 8.77
CA ALA A 350 28.48 -12.75 8.21
C ALA A 350 29.36 -12.39 7.01
N SER A 351 28.73 -11.87 5.95
CA SER A 351 29.43 -11.40 4.74
C SER A 351 30.21 -10.11 4.97
N GLY A 352 29.82 -9.33 5.98
CA GLY A 352 30.43 -8.06 6.33
C GLY A 352 30.84 -7.99 7.80
N ALA A 353 31.63 -6.97 8.11
CA ALA A 353 32.09 -6.71 9.46
C ALA A 353 30.98 -6.14 10.34
N VAL A 354 30.94 -6.57 11.61
CA VAL A 354 30.06 -5.98 12.62
C VAL A 354 30.84 -4.93 13.39
N TYR A 355 30.42 -3.68 13.30
CA TYR A 355 31.01 -2.58 14.07
C TYR A 355 30.41 -2.57 15.48
N GLU A 356 31.30 -2.62 16.47
CA GLU A 356 31.03 -2.38 17.88
C GLU A 356 31.59 -1.00 18.26
N GLU A 357 31.43 -0.58 19.51
CA GLU A 357 31.87 0.75 19.96
C GLU A 357 33.41 0.92 19.88
N ASP A 358 34.15 -0.14 20.23
CA ASP A 358 35.61 -0.12 20.35
C ASP A 358 36.31 -1.21 19.52
N ALA A 359 35.56 -1.92 18.66
CA ALA A 359 36.08 -3.04 17.88
C ALA A 359 35.31 -3.27 16.58
N LEU A 360 35.92 -4.06 15.72
CA LEU A 360 35.29 -4.64 14.54
C LEU A 360 35.34 -6.16 14.66
N SER A 361 34.21 -6.84 14.43
CA SER A 361 34.11 -8.29 14.61
C SER A 361 33.73 -9.02 13.33
N LEU A 362 34.41 -10.13 13.04
CA LEU A 362 33.86 -11.20 12.21
C LEU A 362 32.90 -12.02 13.07
N VAL A 363 31.69 -12.26 12.59
CA VAL A 363 30.64 -12.94 13.37
C VAL A 363 30.11 -14.13 12.58
N GLY A 364 29.91 -15.25 13.26
CA GLY A 364 29.24 -16.42 12.74
C GLY A 364 28.28 -17.03 13.75
N LEU A 365 27.26 -17.72 13.26
CA LEU A 365 26.33 -18.46 14.11
C LEU A 365 26.79 -19.92 14.18
N ALA A 366 27.08 -20.44 15.38
CA ALA A 366 27.31 -21.86 15.57
C ALA A 366 25.99 -22.64 15.64
N ARG A 367 25.10 -22.21 16.54
CA ARG A 367 23.74 -22.75 16.67
C ARG A 367 22.79 -21.73 17.28
N ARG A 368 21.51 -21.92 17.04
CA ARG A 368 20.42 -21.22 17.74
C ARG A 368 19.62 -22.25 18.52
N PHE A 369 19.14 -21.89 19.70
CA PHE A 369 18.28 -22.76 20.48
C PHE A 369 17.32 -21.95 21.34
N GLN A 370 16.12 -22.49 21.52
CA GLN A 370 15.12 -21.95 22.41
C GLN A 370 15.31 -22.59 23.79
N PRO A 371 15.65 -21.83 24.85
CA PRO A 371 15.71 -22.40 26.19
C PRO A 371 14.36 -22.98 26.59
N PRO A 372 14.33 -24.10 27.35
CA PRO A 372 13.09 -24.62 27.88
C PRO A 372 12.42 -23.55 28.74
N THR A 373 11.10 -23.46 28.63
CA THR A 373 10.34 -22.53 29.48
C THR A 373 10.42 -23.09 30.92
N PRO A 374 10.93 -22.32 31.90
CA PRO A 374 11.05 -22.81 33.27
C PRO A 374 9.68 -23.17 33.84
N LYS A 375 9.61 -24.13 34.77
CA LYS A 375 8.38 -24.36 35.52
C LYS A 375 8.17 -23.21 36.50
N PHE A 376 6.92 -22.95 36.87
CA PHE A 376 6.61 -21.90 37.84
C PHE A 376 7.34 -22.11 39.18
N SER A 377 7.47 -23.37 39.63
CA SER A 377 8.23 -23.77 40.83
C SER A 377 9.70 -23.40 40.79
N ASP A 378 10.27 -23.23 39.59
CA ASP A 378 11.70 -23.05 39.37
C ASP A 378 12.06 -21.57 39.15
N LEU A 379 11.07 -20.67 39.25
CA LEU A 379 11.25 -19.24 39.04
C LEU A 379 11.90 -18.57 40.26
N GLY A 380 12.97 -17.81 40.02
CA GLY A 380 13.58 -16.95 41.04
C GLY A 380 12.70 -15.76 41.42
N ALA A 381 13.01 -15.14 42.56
CA ALA A 381 12.25 -14.04 43.15
C ALA A 381 12.01 -12.85 42.19
N GLU A 382 13.01 -12.48 41.38
CA GLU A 382 12.88 -11.37 40.42
C GLU A 382 11.87 -11.66 39.31
N ARG A 383 11.82 -12.91 38.80
CA ARG A 383 10.82 -13.29 37.81
C ARG A 383 9.42 -13.31 38.39
N LEU A 384 9.28 -13.80 39.62
CA LEU A 384 8.00 -13.80 40.32
C LEU A 384 7.49 -12.37 40.56
N LYS A 385 8.36 -11.39 40.83
CA LYS A 385 7.98 -9.97 40.92
C LYS A 385 7.41 -9.44 39.60
N VAL A 386 8.05 -9.73 38.47
CA VAL A 386 7.57 -9.32 37.14
C VAL A 386 6.22 -9.95 36.84
N ILE A 387 6.09 -11.27 37.01
CA ILE A 387 4.81 -11.98 36.78
C ILE A 387 3.70 -11.42 37.67
N ARG A 388 4.01 -11.11 38.94
CA ARG A 388 3.06 -10.49 39.85
C ARG A 388 2.64 -9.10 39.38
N ALA A 389 3.57 -8.28 38.90
CA ALA A 389 3.24 -6.94 38.39
C ALA A 389 2.33 -7.02 37.15
N GLU A 390 2.63 -7.92 36.20
CA GLU A 390 1.80 -8.16 35.02
C GLU A 390 0.41 -8.69 35.39
N PHE A 391 0.35 -9.67 36.30
CA PHE A 391 -0.91 -10.21 36.82
C PHE A 391 -1.78 -9.12 37.44
N VAL A 392 -1.20 -8.32 38.34
CA VAL A 392 -1.91 -7.23 39.02
C VAL A 392 -2.39 -6.20 38.00
N THR A 393 -1.58 -5.86 37.00
CA THR A 393 -1.95 -4.92 35.94
C THR A 393 -3.13 -5.43 35.12
N GLU A 394 -3.08 -6.67 34.64
CA GLU A 394 -4.17 -7.27 33.84
C GLU A 394 -5.47 -7.38 34.65
N GLN A 395 -5.38 -7.86 35.90
CA GLN A 395 -6.56 -8.00 36.77
C GLN A 395 -7.16 -6.64 37.14
N ALA A 396 -6.33 -5.62 37.39
CA ALA A 396 -6.78 -4.26 37.67
C ALA A 396 -7.52 -3.65 36.48
N GLN A 397 -6.98 -3.86 35.27
CA GLN A 397 -7.61 -3.43 34.03
C GLN A 397 -8.95 -4.15 33.82
N GLN A 398 -9.02 -5.47 34.01
CA GLN A 398 -10.26 -6.24 33.89
C GLN A 398 -11.33 -5.76 34.90
N ALA A 399 -10.93 -5.48 36.14
CA ALA A 399 -11.83 -4.94 37.16
C ALA A 399 -12.37 -3.55 36.76
N ALA A 400 -11.51 -2.65 36.28
CA ALA A 400 -11.92 -1.34 35.77
C ALA A 400 -12.90 -1.44 34.59
N VAL A 401 -12.61 -2.30 33.61
CA VAL A 401 -13.48 -2.54 32.45
C VAL A 401 -14.84 -3.06 32.90
N LYS A 402 -14.88 -4.02 33.82
CA LYS A 402 -16.12 -4.57 34.36
C LYS A 402 -16.93 -3.50 35.10
N ARG A 403 -16.27 -2.68 35.93
CA ARG A 403 -16.91 -1.57 36.65
C ARG A 403 -17.47 -0.52 35.69
N GLY A 404 -16.71 -0.12 34.68
CA GLY A 404 -17.12 0.87 33.69
C GLY A 404 -18.33 0.42 32.87
N ARG A 405 -18.32 -0.82 32.36
CA ARG A 405 -19.47 -1.38 31.62
C ARG A 405 -20.72 -1.52 32.51
N GLY A 406 -20.56 -1.97 33.75
CA GLY A 406 -21.67 -2.05 34.70
C GLY A 406 -22.23 -0.67 35.05
N PHE A 407 -21.36 0.33 35.21
CA PHE A 407 -21.78 1.70 35.46
C PHE A 407 -22.54 2.30 34.26
N TYR A 408 -22.11 2.04 33.02
CA TYR A 408 -22.83 2.50 31.82
C TYR A 408 -24.29 2.02 31.82
N GLN A 409 -24.54 0.74 32.13
CA GLN A 409 -25.90 0.20 32.24
C GLN A 409 -26.72 0.87 33.34
N MET A 410 -26.12 1.17 34.50
CA MET A 410 -26.79 1.91 35.57
C MET A 410 -27.08 3.35 35.15
N LEU A 411 -26.12 4.00 34.47
CA LEU A 411 -26.20 5.38 34.03
C LEU A 411 -27.34 5.57 33.05
N THR A 412 -27.40 4.78 31.98
CA THR A 412 -28.47 4.88 30.97
C THR A 412 -29.86 4.62 31.57
N ASN A 413 -29.98 3.63 32.45
CA ASN A 413 -31.25 3.31 33.14
C ASN A 413 -31.74 4.43 34.08
N ARG A 414 -30.84 5.15 34.76
CA ARG A 414 -31.21 6.25 35.68
C ARG A 414 -31.43 7.56 34.93
N MET A 415 -30.67 7.83 33.88
CA MET A 415 -30.92 8.96 33.00
C MET A 415 -32.27 8.84 32.29
N ALA A 416 -32.68 7.63 31.89
CA ALA A 416 -34.02 7.38 31.36
C ALA A 416 -35.15 7.70 32.36
N LYS A 417 -34.82 7.77 33.66
CA LYS A 417 -35.75 8.17 34.74
C LYS A 417 -35.63 9.65 35.13
N GLY A 418 -34.84 10.44 34.39
CA GLY A 418 -34.68 11.88 34.59
C GLY A 418 -33.56 12.31 35.55
N GLU A 419 -32.73 11.39 36.03
CA GLU A 419 -31.58 11.74 36.88
C GLU A 419 -30.41 12.33 36.06
N THR A 420 -29.69 13.31 36.63
CA THR A 420 -28.52 13.89 35.96
C THR A 420 -27.29 12.99 36.07
N ILE A 421 -26.36 13.13 35.12
CA ILE A 421 -25.13 12.34 35.10
C ILE A 421 -24.28 12.55 36.36
N GLU A 422 -24.24 13.78 36.88
CA GLU A 422 -23.51 14.14 38.09
C GLU A 422 -24.12 13.46 39.32
N ALA A 423 -25.45 13.42 39.41
CA ALA A 423 -26.14 12.73 40.50
C ALA A 423 -25.87 11.22 40.49
N VAL A 424 -25.88 10.61 39.30
CA VAL A 424 -25.60 9.18 39.16
C VAL A 424 -24.13 8.88 39.47
N ALA A 425 -23.18 9.66 38.96
CA ALA A 425 -21.75 9.51 39.23
C ALA A 425 -21.43 9.68 40.72
N ALA A 426 -21.97 10.72 41.36
CA ALA A 426 -21.79 10.99 42.78
C ALA A 426 -22.32 9.84 43.66
N SER A 427 -23.44 9.21 43.28
CA SER A 427 -24.02 8.09 44.04
C SER A 427 -23.09 6.87 44.18
N VAL A 428 -22.08 6.76 43.32
CA VAL A 428 -21.05 5.70 43.37
C VAL A 428 -19.63 6.24 43.52
N LYS A 429 -19.50 7.49 44.00
CA LYS A 429 -18.23 8.17 44.26
C LYS A 429 -17.33 8.27 43.02
N LEU A 430 -17.93 8.54 41.86
CA LEU A 430 -17.21 8.87 40.63
C LEU A 430 -17.34 10.36 40.35
N GLU A 431 -16.29 10.92 39.74
CA GLU A 431 -16.24 12.32 39.33
C GLU A 431 -16.50 12.45 37.83
N VAL A 432 -17.13 13.56 37.46
CA VAL A 432 -17.34 13.97 36.07
C VAL A 432 -16.33 15.06 35.76
N GLU A 433 -15.49 14.84 34.74
CA GLU A 433 -14.39 15.73 34.37
C GLU A 433 -14.65 16.35 33.01
N SER A 434 -14.68 17.69 32.94
CA SER A 434 -14.85 18.41 31.68
C SER A 434 -13.63 18.29 30.77
N LEU A 435 -13.87 18.10 29.47
CA LEU A 435 -12.84 18.24 28.45
C LEU A 435 -12.81 19.68 27.91
N PRO A 436 -11.66 20.17 27.40
CA PRO A 436 -11.62 21.34 26.55
C PRO A 436 -12.54 21.14 25.35
N SER A 437 -13.10 22.23 24.79
CA SER A 437 -13.82 22.16 23.52
C SER A 437 -12.88 21.64 22.42
N PHE A 438 -13.41 20.81 21.53
CA PHE A 438 -12.66 20.23 20.41
C PHE A 438 -13.57 19.92 19.23
N ALA A 439 -12.99 19.79 18.04
CA ALA A 439 -13.63 19.31 16.82
C ALA A 439 -12.96 18.01 16.32
N LEU A 440 -13.57 17.32 15.34
CA LEU A 440 -12.92 16.13 14.74
C LEU A 440 -11.67 16.49 13.93
N ALA A 441 -11.57 17.72 13.41
CA ALA A 441 -10.44 18.22 12.64
C ALA A 441 -9.23 18.63 13.50
N ASP A 442 -9.37 18.73 14.82
CA ASP A 442 -8.28 19.17 15.68
C ASP A 442 -7.19 18.09 15.82
N LEU A 443 -5.93 18.48 15.68
CA LEU A 443 -4.80 17.55 15.77
C LEU A 443 -4.27 17.39 17.20
N GLU A 444 -4.48 18.39 18.04
CA GLU A 444 -3.97 18.47 19.41
C GLU A 444 -4.95 19.21 20.32
N TRP A 445 -4.90 18.93 21.61
CA TRP A 445 -5.64 19.72 22.60
C TRP A 445 -5.16 21.18 22.62
N PRO A 446 -6.04 22.15 22.92
CA PRO A 446 -5.61 23.51 23.23
C PRO A 446 -4.53 23.51 24.31
N LYS A 447 -3.51 24.36 24.16
CA LYS A 447 -2.41 24.47 25.13
C LYS A 447 -2.97 24.69 26.53
N SER A 448 -2.77 23.71 27.40
CA SER A 448 -3.28 23.71 28.76
C SER A 448 -2.17 23.32 29.73
N PRO A 449 -2.07 24.00 30.90
CA PRO A 449 -1.14 23.59 31.96
C PRO A 449 -1.55 22.26 32.62
N ILE A 450 -2.77 21.78 32.37
CA ILE A 450 -3.30 20.56 32.95
C ILE A 450 -3.25 19.45 31.90
N GLN A 451 -2.65 18.31 32.27
CA GLN A 451 -2.66 17.11 31.45
C GLN A 451 -4.10 16.60 31.29
N GLN A 452 -4.52 16.43 30.04
CA GLN A 452 -5.88 16.03 29.73
C GLN A 452 -6.14 14.57 30.12
N PRO A 453 -7.37 14.25 30.59
CA PRO A 453 -7.70 12.91 31.10
C PRO A 453 -7.67 11.83 30.01
N VAL A 454 -7.82 12.24 28.74
CA VAL A 454 -7.78 11.39 27.55
C VAL A 454 -7.04 12.12 26.42
N SER A 455 -6.44 11.38 25.48
CA SER A 455 -5.87 11.99 24.28
C SER A 455 -6.98 12.49 23.34
N ILE A 456 -6.67 13.49 22.52
CA ILE A 456 -7.66 14.11 21.63
C ILE A 456 -8.24 13.09 20.63
N GLY A 457 -7.40 12.25 20.03
CA GLY A 457 -7.85 11.21 19.10
C GLY A 457 -8.80 10.19 19.74
N VAL A 458 -8.62 9.89 21.02
CA VAL A 458 -9.52 8.99 21.76
C VAL A 458 -10.86 9.68 22.08
N ALA A 459 -10.83 10.97 22.44
CA ALA A 459 -12.05 11.76 22.63
C ALA A 459 -12.84 11.92 21.32
N GLN A 460 -12.16 12.21 20.21
CA GLN A 460 -12.75 12.31 18.87
C GLN A 460 -13.39 11.02 18.41
N ALA A 461 -12.72 9.87 18.59
CA ALA A 461 -13.29 8.57 18.25
C ALA A 461 -14.57 8.28 19.05
N ALA A 462 -14.57 8.61 20.35
CA ALA A 462 -15.74 8.44 21.21
C ALA A 462 -16.89 9.41 20.86
N ALA A 463 -16.59 10.67 20.54
CA ALA A 463 -17.58 11.66 20.10
C ALA A 463 -18.17 11.29 18.74
N ASN A 464 -17.35 10.82 17.79
CA ASN A 464 -17.77 10.40 16.45
C ASN A 464 -18.82 9.28 16.49
N ALA A 465 -18.73 8.35 17.46
CA ALA A 465 -19.72 7.30 17.65
C ALA A 465 -21.11 7.84 18.06
N LEU A 466 -21.19 9.06 18.58
CA LEU A 466 -22.42 9.70 19.09
C LEU A 466 -23.08 10.66 18.10
N LEU A 467 -22.52 10.85 16.90
CA LEU A 467 -23.00 11.87 15.97
C LEU A 467 -24.34 11.57 15.29
N HIS A 468 -24.78 10.30 15.29
CA HIS A 468 -26.07 9.89 14.72
C HIS A 468 -27.29 10.40 15.52
N GLY A 469 -27.10 10.95 16.72
CA GLY A 469 -28.17 11.51 17.55
C GLY A 469 -27.94 12.97 17.92
N SER A 470 -28.95 13.62 18.48
CA SER A 470 -28.80 14.96 19.07
C SER A 470 -28.05 14.88 20.40
N ALA A 471 -27.26 15.90 20.70
CA ALA A 471 -26.77 16.10 22.06
C ALA A 471 -27.92 16.63 22.95
N PRO A 472 -27.95 16.29 24.26
CA PRO A 472 -26.96 15.51 24.99
C PRO A 472 -27.01 14.01 24.69
N ALA A 473 -25.85 13.35 24.63
CA ALA A 473 -25.72 11.91 24.35
C ALA A 473 -24.58 11.26 25.16
N VAL A 474 -24.79 10.03 25.64
CA VAL A 474 -23.79 9.29 26.43
C VAL A 474 -23.33 8.05 25.67
N GLY A 475 -22.01 7.90 25.54
CA GLY A 475 -21.39 6.74 24.90
C GLY A 475 -21.18 5.56 25.82
N GLU A 476 -21.00 4.40 25.21
CA GLU A 476 -20.60 3.19 25.93
C GLU A 476 -19.23 3.36 26.59
N PHE A 477 -18.88 2.42 27.47
CA PHE A 477 -17.56 2.39 28.08
C PHE A 477 -16.46 2.11 27.05
N VAL A 478 -15.50 3.03 26.94
CA VAL A 478 -14.33 2.93 26.06
C VAL A 478 -13.13 2.42 26.86
N PRO A 479 -12.69 1.16 26.66
CA PRO A 479 -11.53 0.61 27.35
C PRO A 479 -10.23 1.29 26.90
N GLN A 480 -9.31 1.49 27.84
CA GLN A 480 -7.98 2.04 27.61
C GLN A 480 -6.92 1.23 28.39
N PRO A 481 -5.62 1.31 28.04
CA PRO A 481 -4.58 0.61 28.79
C PRO A 481 -4.57 0.94 30.29
N TRP A 482 -4.90 2.18 30.65
CA TRP A 482 -4.99 2.63 32.05
C TRP A 482 -6.34 2.30 32.72
N GLY A 483 -7.30 1.70 32.01
CA GLY A 483 -8.64 1.38 32.51
C GLY A 483 -9.71 1.70 31.46
N GLY A 484 -10.19 2.94 31.44
CA GLY A 484 -11.12 3.44 30.42
C GLY A 484 -12.03 4.54 30.94
N PHE A 485 -12.97 4.98 30.09
CA PHE A 485 -13.88 6.08 30.41
C PHE A 485 -15.23 5.92 29.72
N ILE A 486 -16.20 6.71 30.16
CA ILE A 486 -17.46 6.97 29.47
C ILE A 486 -17.46 8.44 29.06
N LEU A 487 -17.82 8.72 27.81
CA LEU A 487 -17.95 10.09 27.30
C LEU A 487 -19.42 10.52 27.32
N HIS A 488 -19.67 11.71 27.85
CA HIS A 488 -20.94 12.42 27.71
C HIS A 488 -20.72 13.63 26.81
N LEU A 489 -21.37 13.59 25.65
CA LEU A 489 -21.41 14.69 24.71
C LEU A 489 -22.56 15.62 25.11
N LYS A 490 -22.23 16.80 25.66
CA LYS A 490 -23.20 17.75 26.22
C LYS A 490 -23.80 18.64 25.14
N THR A 491 -22.94 19.17 24.29
CA THR A 491 -23.30 20.17 23.29
C THR A 491 -22.57 19.90 21.98
N ARG A 492 -23.26 20.22 20.89
CA ARG A 492 -22.74 20.23 19.52
C ARG A 492 -23.03 21.60 18.94
N THR A 493 -21.99 22.33 18.59
CA THR A 493 -22.12 23.69 18.07
C THR A 493 -21.54 23.74 16.66
N PRO A 494 -22.35 24.09 15.64
CA PRO A 494 -21.85 24.27 14.29
C PRO A 494 -20.72 25.32 14.24
N PRO A 495 -19.75 25.20 13.32
CA PRO A 495 -18.66 26.16 13.20
C PRO A 495 -19.18 27.58 12.88
N THR A 496 -18.54 28.61 13.45
CA THR A 496 -18.92 30.00 13.19
C THR A 496 -18.69 30.38 11.72
N PRO A 497 -19.46 31.34 11.15
CA PRO A 497 -19.28 31.77 9.76
C PRO A 497 -17.88 32.31 9.43
N GLU A 498 -17.20 32.96 10.37
CA GLU A 498 -15.83 33.46 10.19
C GLU A 498 -14.81 32.33 10.07
N VAL A 499 -14.81 31.38 11.02
CA VAL A 499 -13.93 30.20 10.99
C VAL A 499 -14.23 29.34 9.77
N SER A 500 -15.50 29.26 9.38
CA SER A 500 -15.95 28.57 8.18
C SER A 500 -15.35 29.17 6.92
N ARG A 501 -15.37 30.49 6.73
CA ARG A 501 -14.83 31.11 5.50
C ARG A 501 -13.33 30.90 5.33
N ASP A 502 -12.55 31.02 6.40
CA ASP A 502 -11.08 30.95 6.32
C ASP A 502 -10.58 29.51 6.12
N LYS A 503 -11.20 28.53 6.80
CA LYS A 503 -10.78 27.12 6.75
C LYS A 503 -11.39 26.34 5.60
N PHE A 504 -12.61 26.69 5.16
CA PHE A 504 -13.35 25.92 4.14
C PHE A 504 -12.61 25.83 2.81
N LYS A 505 -11.92 26.90 2.39
CA LYS A 505 -11.14 26.88 1.14
C LYS A 505 -10.05 25.82 1.18
N GLY A 506 -9.25 25.78 2.25
CA GLY A 506 -8.19 24.78 2.42
C GLY A 506 -8.75 23.37 2.50
N TYR A 507 -9.84 23.19 3.27
CA TYR A 507 -10.52 21.91 3.40
C TYR A 507 -11.07 21.38 2.05
N ARG A 508 -11.67 22.28 1.24
CA ARG A 508 -12.11 21.94 -0.12
C ARG A 508 -10.94 21.53 -1.01
N GLU A 509 -9.84 22.28 -0.99
CA GLU A 509 -8.65 21.97 -1.77
C GLU A 509 -8.07 20.59 -1.40
N GLU A 510 -8.04 20.28 -0.10
CA GLU A 510 -7.59 18.99 0.42
C GLU A 510 -8.51 17.84 -0.03
N LEU A 511 -9.84 17.96 0.13
CA LEU A 511 -10.77 16.91 -0.31
C LEU A 511 -10.74 16.68 -1.82
N LEU A 512 -10.59 17.73 -2.63
CA LEU A 512 -10.46 17.61 -4.08
C LEU A 512 -9.12 16.96 -4.48
N ALA A 513 -8.03 17.29 -3.77
CA ALA A 513 -6.74 16.64 -3.98
C ALA A 513 -6.75 15.17 -3.54
N GLY A 514 -7.38 14.88 -2.40
CA GLY A 514 -7.60 13.54 -1.86
C GLY A 514 -8.44 12.68 -2.80
N GLY A 515 -9.54 13.22 -3.34
CA GLY A 515 -10.38 12.53 -4.32
C GLY A 515 -9.64 12.25 -5.63
N LEU A 516 -8.86 13.21 -6.13
CA LEU A 516 -8.00 13.01 -7.31
C LEU A 516 -6.91 11.96 -7.05
N ALA A 517 -6.30 11.95 -5.86
CA ALA A 517 -5.30 10.96 -5.48
C ALA A 517 -5.91 9.57 -5.30
N ALA A 518 -7.08 9.47 -4.67
CA ALA A 518 -7.82 8.22 -4.51
C ALA A 518 -8.25 7.65 -5.86
N ALA A 519 -8.72 8.50 -6.78
CA ALA A 519 -9.03 8.08 -8.14
C ALA A 519 -7.79 7.61 -8.91
N ARG A 520 -6.58 8.02 -8.51
CA ARG A 520 -5.30 7.55 -9.07
C ARG A 520 -4.76 6.29 -8.40
N GLN A 521 -5.27 5.82 -7.28
CA GLN A 521 -4.78 4.59 -6.63
C GLN A 521 -5.84 3.51 -6.82
N PRO A 522 -5.49 2.24 -7.06
CA PRO A 522 -6.48 1.19 -6.87
C PRO A 522 -6.92 1.23 -5.39
N GLY A 523 -8.23 1.08 -5.15
CA GLY A 523 -8.75 0.92 -3.79
C GLY A 523 -7.99 -0.21 -3.10
N VAL A 524 -7.49 0.04 -1.89
CA VAL A 524 -6.64 -0.89 -1.14
C VAL A 524 -7.42 -2.16 -0.84
N HIS A 525 -7.30 -3.19 -1.68
CA HIS A 525 -7.51 -4.61 -1.37
C HIS A 525 -6.53 -5.43 -2.23
N SER A 526 -5.30 -5.56 -1.73
CA SER A 526 -4.43 -6.65 -2.12
C SER A 526 -4.19 -7.47 -0.85
N PRO A 527 -4.62 -8.75 -0.79
CA PRO A 527 -4.25 -9.61 0.31
C PRO A 527 -2.73 -9.84 0.22
N ALA A 528 -2.02 -9.45 1.29
CA ALA A 528 -0.58 -9.59 1.47
C ALA A 528 0.32 -8.76 0.53
N GLY A 529 0.70 -7.55 0.97
CA GLY A 529 2.06 -6.99 0.82
C GLY A 529 2.67 -6.75 -0.58
N TYR A 530 2.07 -7.19 -1.69
CA TYR A 530 2.64 -7.03 -3.02
C TYR A 530 2.22 -5.71 -3.66
N SER A 531 2.96 -4.65 -3.33
CA SER A 531 2.93 -3.33 -3.98
C SER A 531 3.60 -3.33 -5.39
N VAL A 532 3.96 -4.50 -5.93
CA VAL A 532 4.78 -4.62 -7.16
C VAL A 532 3.94 -4.92 -8.40
N ALA A 533 2.62 -4.70 -8.36
CA ALA A 533 1.77 -4.88 -9.52
C ALA A 533 2.07 -3.82 -10.61
N PRO A 534 2.31 -4.21 -11.88
CA PRO A 534 2.14 -3.33 -13.03
C PRO A 534 0.65 -3.03 -13.34
N GLY A 535 -0.29 -3.55 -12.55
CA GLY A 535 -1.72 -3.23 -12.58
C GLY A 535 -2.07 -1.86 -11.96
N PRO A 536 -3.13 -1.16 -12.44
CA PRO A 536 -3.11 0.30 -12.52
C PRO A 536 -3.57 1.11 -11.32
N ARG A 537 -2.87 2.25 -11.23
CA ARG A 537 -3.28 3.53 -10.65
C ARG A 537 -4.39 4.19 -11.48
N GLY A 538 -5.67 4.10 -11.12
CA GLY A 538 -6.72 4.80 -11.89
C GLY A 538 -8.08 4.11 -12.06
N TRP A 539 -8.13 2.78 -11.89
CA TRP A 539 -9.34 1.96 -12.06
C TRP A 539 -10.02 1.75 -10.70
N PHE A 540 -11.31 2.02 -10.63
CA PHE A 540 -12.14 1.87 -9.44
C PHE A 540 -12.40 0.39 -9.15
N LEU A 541 -12.63 0.04 -7.88
CA LEU A 541 -12.87 -1.35 -7.44
C LEU A 541 -13.95 -2.07 -8.25
N SER A 542 -14.99 -1.36 -8.66
CA SER A 542 -16.08 -1.92 -9.46
C SER A 542 -15.63 -2.33 -10.87
N GLU A 543 -14.75 -1.57 -11.54
CA GLU A 543 -14.25 -1.97 -12.87
C GLU A 543 -13.32 -3.18 -12.77
N TRP A 544 -12.57 -3.31 -11.66
CA TRP A 544 -11.82 -4.51 -11.34
C TRP A 544 -12.74 -5.71 -11.06
N GLU A 545 -13.76 -5.53 -10.24
CA GLU A 545 -14.75 -6.55 -9.93
C GLU A 545 -15.44 -7.06 -11.20
N ARG A 546 -15.85 -6.15 -12.08
CA ARG A 546 -16.43 -6.50 -13.38
C ARG A 546 -15.50 -7.39 -14.20
N LEU A 547 -14.22 -7.03 -14.27
CA LEU A 547 -13.23 -7.80 -15.01
C LEU A 547 -13.07 -9.20 -14.40
N ARG A 548 -12.97 -9.30 -13.07
CA ARG A 548 -12.90 -10.58 -12.34
C ARG A 548 -14.13 -11.45 -12.59
N LEU A 549 -15.33 -10.87 -12.51
CA LEU A 549 -16.58 -11.58 -12.80
C LEU A 549 -16.62 -12.10 -14.23
N ALA A 550 -16.15 -11.32 -15.20
CA ALA A 550 -16.07 -11.75 -16.59
C ALA A 550 -15.13 -12.95 -16.76
N PHE A 551 -13.95 -12.92 -16.14
CA PHE A 551 -13.03 -14.06 -16.14
C PHE A 551 -13.59 -15.28 -15.44
N PHE A 552 -14.22 -15.09 -14.28
CA PHE A 552 -14.86 -16.17 -13.56
C PHE A 552 -15.92 -16.87 -14.42
N VAL A 553 -16.76 -16.09 -15.14
CA VAL A 553 -17.76 -16.64 -16.06
C VAL A 553 -17.14 -17.36 -17.26
N ASP A 554 -16.02 -16.86 -17.79
CA ASP A 554 -15.32 -17.46 -18.93
C ASP A 554 -14.66 -18.79 -18.53
N LEU A 555 -13.94 -18.81 -17.40
CA LEU A 555 -13.17 -19.95 -16.91
C LEU A 555 -14.05 -21.05 -16.28
N LYS A 556 -15.08 -20.66 -15.51
CA LYS A 556 -15.93 -21.61 -14.76
C LYS A 556 -17.30 -21.82 -15.41
N GLY A 557 -17.56 -21.20 -16.56
CA GLY A 557 -18.88 -21.16 -17.20
C GLY A 557 -19.50 -22.51 -17.57
N GLY A 558 -18.66 -23.56 -17.70
CA GLY A 558 -19.06 -24.94 -17.96
C GLY A 558 -18.98 -25.87 -16.75
N ASP A 559 -18.57 -25.38 -15.57
CA ASP A 559 -18.45 -26.18 -14.36
C ASP A 559 -19.80 -26.27 -13.64
N ALA A 560 -20.36 -27.49 -13.57
CA ALA A 560 -21.64 -27.75 -12.92
C ALA A 560 -21.62 -27.44 -11.41
N SER A 561 -20.46 -27.56 -10.75
CA SER A 561 -20.32 -27.23 -9.32
C SER A 561 -20.41 -25.73 -9.04
N GLN A 562 -20.08 -24.90 -10.03
CA GLN A 562 -20.10 -23.44 -9.96
C GLN A 562 -21.32 -22.81 -10.65
N ALA A 563 -22.30 -23.62 -11.10
CA ALA A 563 -23.42 -23.16 -11.92
C ALA A 563 -24.22 -22.00 -11.28
N ASN A 564 -24.44 -22.03 -9.96
CA ASN A 564 -25.14 -20.97 -9.24
C ASN A 564 -24.31 -19.68 -9.17
N ALA A 565 -23.02 -19.79 -8.85
CA ALA A 565 -22.09 -18.67 -8.79
C ALA A 565 -21.91 -18.02 -10.17
N VAL A 566 -21.74 -18.82 -11.22
CA VAL A 566 -21.66 -18.35 -12.62
C VAL A 566 -22.94 -17.64 -13.04
N THR A 567 -24.10 -18.17 -12.65
CA THR A 567 -25.40 -17.54 -12.95
C THR A 567 -25.51 -16.18 -12.27
N ALA A 568 -25.12 -16.09 -10.99
CA ALA A 568 -25.07 -14.83 -10.25
C ALA A 568 -24.08 -13.83 -10.88
N ALA A 569 -22.88 -14.30 -11.26
CA ALA A 569 -21.88 -13.48 -11.92
C ALA A 569 -22.38 -12.96 -13.29
N ARG A 570 -23.02 -13.80 -14.10
CA ARG A 570 -23.69 -13.37 -15.36
C ARG A 570 -24.79 -12.36 -15.10
N GLN A 571 -25.56 -12.50 -14.01
CA GLN A 571 -26.57 -11.52 -13.64
C GLN A 571 -25.96 -10.17 -13.30
N ARG A 572 -24.94 -10.15 -12.43
CA ARG A 572 -24.20 -8.92 -12.08
C ARG A 572 -23.56 -8.28 -13.31
N LEU A 573 -22.98 -9.07 -14.22
CA LEU A 573 -22.42 -8.56 -15.47
C LEU A 573 -23.47 -7.91 -16.39
N ARG A 574 -24.73 -8.38 -16.38
CA ARG A 574 -25.83 -7.75 -17.14
C ARG A 574 -26.23 -6.37 -16.61
N GLU A 575 -25.88 -6.04 -15.37
CA GLU A 575 -26.14 -4.73 -14.78
C GLU A 575 -25.14 -3.66 -15.28
N TRP A 576 -24.09 -4.07 -16.00
CA TRP A 576 -23.14 -3.16 -16.63
C TRP A 576 -23.58 -2.75 -18.04
N PRO A 577 -23.68 -1.44 -18.34
CA PRO A 577 -24.28 -0.94 -19.58
C PRO A 577 -23.43 -1.16 -20.84
N GLU A 578 -22.11 -1.31 -20.70
CA GLU A 578 -21.17 -1.47 -21.82
C GLU A 578 -20.55 -2.87 -21.77
N PRO A 579 -20.26 -3.56 -22.89
CA PRO A 579 -19.48 -4.79 -22.91
C PRO A 579 -17.99 -4.52 -22.68
N LEU A 580 -17.21 -5.54 -22.26
CA LEU A 580 -15.75 -5.42 -22.25
C LEU A 580 -15.28 -5.36 -23.71
N GLY A 581 -14.34 -4.48 -24.01
CA GLY A 581 -13.85 -4.34 -25.38
C GLY A 581 -13.00 -5.55 -25.77
N ALA A 582 -13.05 -5.92 -27.06
CA ALA A 582 -12.12 -6.88 -27.65
C ALA A 582 -10.96 -6.14 -28.35
N GLU A 583 -9.74 -6.66 -28.24
CA GLU A 583 -8.60 -6.20 -29.04
C GLU A 583 -8.46 -7.06 -30.29
N THR A 584 -8.44 -6.44 -31.48
CA THR A 584 -8.37 -7.17 -32.75
C THR A 584 -6.93 -7.53 -33.15
N LEU A 585 -6.76 -8.49 -34.08
CA LEU A 585 -5.44 -8.88 -34.65
C LEU A 585 -4.68 -7.74 -35.28
N SER A 586 -5.42 -6.84 -35.93
CA SER A 586 -4.86 -5.74 -36.70
C SER A 586 -4.09 -4.81 -35.76
N ALA A 587 -2.83 -4.52 -36.10
CA ALA A 587 -2.15 -3.38 -35.52
C ALA A 587 -3.10 -2.17 -35.58
N PRO A 588 -3.29 -1.44 -34.47
CA PRO A 588 -4.19 -0.30 -34.46
C PRO A 588 -3.77 0.65 -35.60
N ALA A 589 -4.75 1.13 -36.36
CA ALA A 589 -4.48 2.08 -37.44
C ALA A 589 -3.64 3.23 -36.88
N ALA A 590 -2.53 3.54 -37.55
CA ALA A 590 -1.66 4.63 -37.13
C ALA A 590 -2.50 5.90 -37.00
N LEU A 591 -2.37 6.60 -35.85
CA LEU A 591 -3.06 7.87 -35.66
C LEU A 591 -2.63 8.84 -36.77
N PRO A 592 -3.55 9.62 -37.35
CA PRO A 592 -3.20 10.65 -38.33
C PRO A 592 -2.13 11.60 -37.77
N GLY A 593 -1.26 12.13 -38.63
CA GLY A 593 -0.16 13.01 -38.21
C GLY A 593 -0.63 14.21 -37.38
N GLU A 594 -1.80 14.78 -37.71
CA GLU A 594 -2.44 15.84 -36.92
C GLU A 594 -2.83 15.39 -35.50
N SER A 595 -3.33 14.15 -35.35
CA SER A 595 -3.68 13.59 -34.04
C SER A 595 -2.44 13.33 -33.18
N LEU A 596 -1.34 12.88 -33.79
CA LEU A 596 -0.05 12.73 -33.10
C LEU A 596 0.51 14.09 -32.67
N ALA A 597 0.49 15.09 -33.56
CA ALA A 597 0.93 16.45 -33.23
C ALA A 597 0.12 17.06 -32.08
N ALA A 598 -1.21 16.88 -32.08
CA ALA A 598 -2.08 17.33 -31.01
C ALA A 598 -1.82 16.58 -29.68
N ASN A 599 -1.55 15.28 -29.72
CA ASN A 599 -1.16 14.50 -28.55
C ASN A 599 0.18 14.96 -27.95
N ASP A 600 1.17 15.18 -28.81
CA ASP A 600 2.49 15.67 -28.40
C ASP A 600 2.39 17.08 -27.80
N ALA A 601 1.56 17.95 -28.38
CA ALA A 601 1.28 19.28 -27.84
C ALA A 601 0.63 19.18 -26.44
N LEU A 602 -0.39 18.33 -26.28
CA LEU A 602 -1.06 18.13 -24.99
C LEU A 602 -0.10 17.62 -23.91
N LEU A 603 0.76 16.65 -24.25
CA LEU A 603 1.80 16.14 -23.37
C LEU A 603 2.77 17.25 -22.95
N ARG A 604 3.30 18.03 -23.91
CA ARG A 604 4.23 19.12 -23.64
C ARG A 604 3.63 20.17 -22.72
N THR A 605 2.36 20.53 -22.92
CA THR A 605 1.65 21.43 -22.00
C THR A 605 1.66 20.87 -20.59
N GLY A 606 1.37 19.58 -20.41
CA GLY A 606 1.27 18.91 -19.10
C GLY A 606 2.57 18.53 -18.40
N ILE A 607 3.74 18.68 -19.02
CA ILE A 607 5.05 18.40 -18.40
C ILE A 607 5.55 19.59 -17.55
N SER A 608 4.92 20.76 -17.63
CA SER A 608 5.30 21.94 -16.84
C SER A 608 5.27 21.65 -15.33
N THR A 609 6.32 22.09 -14.61
CA THR A 609 6.38 22.02 -13.13
C THR A 609 5.48 23.05 -12.45
N ASN A 610 4.87 23.96 -13.21
CA ASN A 610 3.94 24.97 -12.71
C ASN A 610 2.48 24.50 -12.77
N VAL A 611 1.64 25.05 -11.91
CA VAL A 611 0.17 24.91 -12.03
C VAL A 611 -0.27 25.54 -13.34
N ILE A 612 -0.84 24.74 -14.24
CA ILE A 612 -1.22 25.18 -15.59
C ILE A 612 -2.63 25.80 -15.54
N PRO A 613 -2.81 27.07 -15.91
CA PRO A 613 -4.13 27.71 -15.92
C PRO A 613 -5.10 27.04 -16.89
N ALA A 614 -6.40 27.10 -16.58
CA ALA A 614 -7.46 26.56 -17.45
C ALA A 614 -7.39 27.09 -18.89
N ALA A 615 -7.15 28.39 -19.05
CA ALA A 615 -7.05 29.05 -20.36
C ALA A 615 -5.97 28.43 -21.27
N THR A 616 -4.88 27.90 -20.71
CA THR A 616 -3.82 27.24 -21.48
C THR A 616 -4.33 25.94 -22.11
N TRP A 617 -5.10 25.15 -21.35
CA TRP A 617 -5.70 23.91 -21.85
C TRP A 617 -6.78 24.17 -22.89
N LEU A 618 -7.63 25.17 -22.66
CA LEU A 618 -8.70 25.56 -23.58
C LEU A 618 -8.12 26.08 -24.91
N LYS A 619 -7.11 26.94 -24.85
CA LYS A 619 -6.40 27.41 -26.05
C LYS A 619 -5.75 26.26 -26.84
N MET A 620 -5.22 25.25 -26.15
CA MET A 620 -4.70 24.05 -26.80
C MET A 620 -5.81 23.28 -27.52
N ALA A 621 -6.99 23.15 -26.89
CA ALA A 621 -8.14 22.52 -27.52
C ALA A 621 -8.57 23.27 -28.80
N ASP A 622 -8.64 24.60 -28.74
CA ASP A 622 -9.02 25.45 -29.87
C ASP A 622 -8.01 25.41 -31.02
N SER A 623 -6.73 25.14 -30.71
CA SER A 623 -5.66 25.05 -31.71
C SER A 623 -5.64 23.72 -32.48
N HIS A 624 -6.37 22.69 -31.99
CA HIS A 624 -6.43 21.35 -32.59
C HIS A 624 -7.87 20.82 -32.68
N PRO A 625 -8.82 21.60 -33.25
CA PRO A 625 -10.24 21.27 -33.20
C PRO A 625 -10.54 19.93 -33.87
N GLY A 626 -11.55 19.21 -33.37
CA GLY A 626 -11.96 17.91 -33.91
C GLY A 626 -11.05 16.73 -33.52
N THR A 627 -9.88 16.98 -32.93
CA THR A 627 -9.00 15.90 -32.45
C THR A 627 -9.43 15.37 -31.08
N ALA A 628 -9.14 14.09 -30.80
CA ALA A 628 -9.37 13.51 -29.47
C ALA A 628 -8.49 14.16 -28.38
N ALA A 629 -7.33 14.71 -28.76
CA ALA A 629 -6.45 15.45 -27.86
C ALA A 629 -7.07 16.78 -27.43
N ALA A 630 -7.69 17.52 -28.35
CA ALA A 630 -8.41 18.75 -28.01
C ALA A 630 -9.58 18.49 -27.06
N ARG A 631 -10.33 17.41 -27.26
CA ARG A 631 -11.40 17.01 -26.33
C ARG A 631 -10.87 16.74 -24.91
N ARG A 632 -9.75 16.00 -24.79
CA ARG A 632 -9.07 15.76 -23.51
C ARG A 632 -8.59 17.06 -22.88
N ALA A 633 -8.02 17.97 -23.67
CA ALA A 633 -7.55 19.28 -23.20
C ALA A 633 -8.71 20.14 -22.69
N ALA A 634 -9.83 20.19 -23.42
CA ALA A 634 -11.03 20.89 -23.00
C ALA A 634 -11.59 20.33 -21.67
N LEU A 635 -11.59 19.00 -21.48
CA LEU A 635 -11.98 18.39 -20.22
C LEU A 635 -11.05 18.80 -19.06
N ILE A 636 -9.73 18.74 -19.27
CA ILE A 636 -8.75 19.19 -18.27
C ILE A 636 -8.96 20.68 -17.93
N GLY A 637 -9.22 21.52 -18.94
CA GLY A 637 -9.55 22.93 -18.78
C GLY A 637 -10.80 23.15 -17.94
N ALA A 638 -11.90 22.46 -18.26
CA ALA A 638 -13.16 22.53 -17.53
C ALA A 638 -13.02 22.11 -16.05
N VAL A 639 -12.32 21.00 -15.78
CA VAL A 639 -12.03 20.55 -14.42
C VAL A 639 -11.15 21.57 -13.68
N THR A 640 -10.20 22.19 -14.37
CA THR A 640 -9.35 23.23 -13.79
C THR A 640 -10.19 24.46 -13.41
N LEU A 641 -11.09 24.92 -14.27
CA LEU A 641 -12.03 26.02 -13.95
C LEU A 641 -12.82 25.72 -12.68
N TYR A 642 -13.44 24.55 -12.59
CA TYR A 642 -14.22 24.13 -11.42
C TYR A 642 -13.39 24.16 -10.12
N ARG A 643 -12.20 23.55 -10.15
CA ARG A 643 -11.29 23.51 -9.00
C ARG A 643 -10.87 24.91 -8.56
N THR A 644 -10.62 25.81 -9.51
CA THR A 644 -10.26 27.21 -9.26
C THR A 644 -11.45 28.12 -8.88
N GLY A 645 -12.63 27.55 -8.65
CA GLY A 645 -13.80 28.30 -8.15
C GLY A 645 -14.59 29.04 -9.24
N LYS A 646 -14.53 28.57 -10.49
CA LYS A 646 -15.27 29.13 -11.64
C LYS A 646 -16.31 28.14 -12.20
N PRO A 647 -17.32 27.72 -11.40
CA PRO A 647 -18.27 26.68 -11.82
C PRO A 647 -19.16 27.10 -13.00
N ALA A 648 -19.53 28.38 -13.12
CA ALA A 648 -20.33 28.87 -14.26
C ALA A 648 -19.57 28.77 -15.59
N GLU A 649 -18.30 29.19 -15.64
CA GLU A 649 -17.45 29.02 -16.83
C GLU A 649 -17.22 27.53 -17.14
N ALA A 650 -17.01 26.71 -16.11
CA ALA A 650 -16.81 25.28 -16.27
C ALA A 650 -18.05 24.56 -16.83
N ALA A 651 -19.26 24.96 -16.42
CA ALA A 651 -20.52 24.35 -16.84
C ALA A 651 -20.66 24.34 -18.36
N SER A 652 -20.43 25.48 -19.02
CA SER A 652 -20.54 25.60 -20.48
C SER A 652 -19.59 24.65 -21.22
N HIS A 653 -18.36 24.47 -20.71
CA HIS A 653 -17.41 23.54 -21.30
C HIS A 653 -17.81 22.07 -21.06
N PHE A 654 -18.31 21.74 -19.86
CA PHE A 654 -18.80 20.39 -19.57
C PHE A 654 -20.04 20.04 -20.39
N GLU A 655 -20.96 20.97 -20.59
CA GLU A 655 -22.14 20.79 -21.42
C GLU A 655 -21.76 20.53 -22.89
N ALA A 656 -20.85 21.33 -23.44
CA ALA A 656 -20.32 21.12 -24.78
C ALA A 656 -19.67 19.73 -24.93
N LEU A 657 -18.87 19.31 -23.93
CA LEU A 657 -18.25 17.99 -23.91
C LEU A 657 -19.26 16.85 -23.80
N ALA A 658 -20.29 17.00 -22.96
CA ALA A 658 -21.33 16.01 -22.75
C ALA A 658 -22.24 15.83 -23.98
N SER A 659 -22.42 16.88 -24.78
CA SER A 659 -23.33 16.90 -25.94
C SER A 659 -22.65 16.57 -27.28
N ALA A 660 -21.34 16.77 -27.40
CA ALA A 660 -20.64 16.64 -28.70
C ALA A 660 -20.54 15.19 -29.23
N LYS A 661 -20.08 14.26 -28.39
CA LYS A 661 -19.88 12.84 -28.74
C LYS A 661 -20.01 12.00 -27.48
N VAL A 662 -20.66 10.84 -27.60
CA VAL A 662 -20.66 9.83 -26.54
C VAL A 662 -19.36 9.03 -26.66
N ASP A 663 -18.52 9.13 -25.64
CA ASP A 663 -17.23 8.46 -25.54
C ASP A 663 -16.85 8.22 -24.07
N PRO A 664 -15.70 7.59 -23.77
CA PRO A 664 -15.33 7.29 -22.39
C PRO A 664 -15.14 8.51 -21.46
N LEU A 665 -15.10 9.75 -21.99
CA LEU A 665 -15.02 10.98 -21.19
C LEU A 665 -16.40 11.58 -20.88
N THR A 666 -17.44 11.20 -21.61
CA THR A 666 -18.82 11.66 -21.39
C THR A 666 -19.31 11.50 -19.94
N PRO A 667 -19.03 10.39 -19.22
CA PRO A 667 -19.43 10.25 -17.82
C PRO A 667 -18.84 11.35 -16.92
N VAL A 668 -17.55 11.66 -17.11
CA VAL A 668 -16.84 12.69 -16.36
C VAL A 668 -17.38 14.08 -16.69
N ALA A 669 -17.66 14.34 -17.98
CA ALA A 669 -18.24 15.61 -18.40
C ALA A 669 -19.65 15.84 -17.84
N ARG A 670 -20.49 14.80 -17.83
CA ARG A 670 -21.85 14.87 -17.25
C ARG A 670 -21.82 15.07 -15.73
N LEU A 671 -20.93 14.38 -15.02
CA LEU A 671 -20.70 14.67 -13.60
C LEU A 671 -20.24 16.13 -13.42
N GLY A 672 -19.27 16.58 -14.23
CA GLY A 672 -18.76 17.95 -14.21
C GLY A 672 -19.87 18.99 -14.36
N LEU A 673 -20.79 18.78 -15.30
CA LEU A 673 -21.97 19.62 -15.46
C LEU A 673 -22.86 19.58 -14.22
N ALA A 674 -23.21 18.39 -13.71
CA ALA A 674 -24.05 18.23 -12.53
C ALA A 674 -23.48 18.96 -11.28
N VAL A 675 -22.17 18.85 -11.04
CA VAL A 675 -21.55 19.54 -9.89
C VAL A 675 -21.45 21.06 -10.08
N CYS A 676 -21.35 21.53 -11.33
CA CYS A 676 -21.39 22.96 -11.62
C CYS A 676 -22.80 23.53 -11.46
N LEU A 677 -23.83 22.79 -11.85
CA LEU A 677 -25.24 23.13 -11.60
C LEU A 677 -25.54 23.18 -10.10
N ASP A 678 -25.06 22.19 -9.33
CA ASP A 678 -25.23 22.17 -7.86
C ASP A 678 -24.54 23.37 -7.19
N SER A 679 -23.35 23.74 -7.68
CA SER A 679 -22.62 24.91 -7.18
C SER A 679 -23.33 26.24 -7.48
N GLN A 680 -24.27 26.24 -8.42
CA GLN A 680 -25.10 27.37 -8.81
C GLN A 680 -26.53 27.26 -8.22
N ASP A 681 -26.78 26.24 -7.41
CA ASP A 681 -28.09 25.88 -6.84
C ASP A 681 -29.21 25.73 -7.90
N ASP A 682 -28.85 25.25 -9.09
CA ASP A 682 -29.78 25.08 -10.20
C ASP A 682 -30.86 24.01 -9.88
N PRO A 683 -32.15 24.23 -10.20
CA PRO A 683 -33.22 23.28 -9.89
C PRO A 683 -33.07 21.93 -10.60
N GLY A 684 -32.43 21.87 -11.78
CA GLY A 684 -32.20 20.65 -12.56
C GLY A 684 -31.07 19.75 -12.02
N THR A 685 -30.38 20.16 -10.95
CA THR A 685 -29.23 19.44 -10.38
C THR A 685 -29.56 17.99 -10.00
N SER A 686 -30.70 17.73 -9.34
CA SER A 686 -31.06 16.37 -8.92
C SER A 686 -31.21 15.43 -10.11
N ASP A 687 -31.85 15.90 -11.19
CA ASP A 687 -32.03 15.10 -12.41
C ASP A 687 -30.71 14.89 -13.14
N ALA A 688 -29.81 15.88 -13.11
CA ALA A 688 -28.46 15.74 -13.64
C ALA A 688 -27.67 14.63 -12.90
N TYR A 689 -27.71 14.60 -11.56
CA TYR A 689 -27.07 13.53 -10.78
C TYR A 689 -27.72 12.17 -11.05
N ARG A 690 -29.05 12.06 -11.01
CA ARG A 690 -29.77 10.81 -11.30
C ARG A 690 -29.43 10.26 -12.68
N ARG A 691 -29.27 11.13 -13.68
CA ARG A 691 -28.85 10.71 -15.03
C ARG A 691 -27.45 10.12 -15.04
N VAL A 692 -26.49 10.73 -14.32
CA VAL A 692 -25.13 10.17 -14.20
C VAL A 692 -25.16 8.81 -13.51
N ILE A 693 -25.93 8.68 -12.42
CA ILE A 693 -26.07 7.42 -11.67
C ILE A 693 -26.71 6.34 -12.56
N LYS A 694 -27.78 6.67 -13.28
CA LYS A 694 -28.47 5.73 -14.17
C LYS A 694 -27.57 5.23 -15.30
N ASP A 695 -26.82 6.14 -15.93
CA ASP A 695 -26.01 5.80 -17.10
C ASP A 695 -24.69 5.13 -16.69
N HIS A 696 -24.17 5.40 -15.48
CA HIS A 696 -22.87 4.91 -14.99
C HIS A 696 -22.92 4.50 -13.51
N PRO A 697 -23.76 3.51 -13.12
CA PRO A 697 -24.05 3.22 -11.72
C PRO A 697 -22.83 2.75 -10.94
N HIS A 698 -21.89 2.05 -11.57
CA HIS A 698 -20.73 1.49 -10.88
C HIS A 698 -19.45 2.31 -11.06
N GLY A 699 -19.41 3.21 -12.05
CA GLY A 699 -18.22 4.02 -12.32
C GLY A 699 -18.05 5.14 -11.29
N LEU A 700 -16.81 5.60 -11.11
CA LEU A 700 -16.50 6.70 -10.20
C LEU A 700 -17.40 7.94 -10.38
N PRO A 701 -17.79 8.36 -11.60
CA PRO A 701 -18.73 9.45 -11.78
C PRO A 701 -20.10 9.22 -11.11
N GLY A 702 -20.63 7.99 -11.18
CA GLY A 702 -21.88 7.61 -10.52
C GLY A 702 -21.75 7.57 -9.00
N VAL A 703 -20.61 7.11 -8.48
CA VAL A 703 -20.31 7.13 -7.03
C VAL A 703 -20.33 8.57 -6.49
N ILE A 704 -19.64 9.49 -7.16
CA ILE A 704 -19.60 10.90 -6.74
C ILE A 704 -20.97 11.57 -6.92
N ALA A 705 -21.70 11.25 -8.00
CA ALA A 705 -23.06 11.74 -8.21
C ALA A 705 -24.02 11.28 -7.10
N ARG A 706 -23.89 10.04 -6.59
CA ARG A 706 -24.67 9.59 -5.42
C ARG A 706 -24.38 10.42 -4.18
N LEU A 707 -23.13 10.78 -3.91
CA LEU A 707 -22.80 11.66 -2.79
C LEU A 707 -23.43 13.05 -2.95
N GLY A 708 -23.36 13.62 -4.15
CA GLY A 708 -24.01 14.90 -4.47
C GLY A 708 -25.52 14.85 -4.28
N LEU A 709 -26.16 13.81 -4.80
CA LEU A 709 -27.60 13.60 -4.65
C LEU A 709 -27.99 13.36 -3.18
N ALA A 710 -27.21 12.57 -2.43
CA ALA A 710 -27.41 12.33 -1.00
C ALA A 710 -27.42 13.64 -0.21
N ALA A 711 -26.41 14.50 -0.42
CA ALA A 711 -26.32 15.78 0.26
C ALA A 711 -27.44 16.76 -0.17
N ARG A 712 -27.86 16.71 -1.44
CA ARG A 712 -28.91 17.58 -1.96
C ARG A 712 -30.30 17.19 -1.47
N GLU A 713 -30.60 15.90 -1.45
CA GLU A 713 -31.92 15.36 -1.09
C GLU A 713 -32.02 14.95 0.37
N GLN A 714 -30.92 15.09 1.12
CA GLN A 714 -30.81 14.69 2.52
C GLN A 714 -31.15 13.20 2.71
N ASP A 715 -30.70 12.36 1.77
CA ASP A 715 -30.98 10.92 1.77
C ASP A 715 -29.72 10.11 2.14
N SER A 716 -29.68 9.67 3.41
CA SER A 716 -28.59 8.86 3.96
C SER A 716 -28.47 7.47 3.34
N LYS A 717 -29.49 6.95 2.64
CA LYS A 717 -29.45 5.65 1.94
C LYS A 717 -28.52 5.67 0.74
N LEU A 718 -28.46 6.78 0.01
CA LEU A 718 -27.53 6.95 -1.11
C LEU A 718 -26.06 6.90 -0.67
N CYS A 719 -25.76 7.35 0.55
CA CYS A 719 -24.43 7.14 1.15
C CYS A 719 -24.17 5.67 1.45
N GLN A 720 -25.18 4.93 1.92
CA GLN A 720 -25.06 3.50 2.20
C GLN A 720 -24.75 2.70 0.93
N GLU A 721 -25.38 3.03 -0.20
CA GLU A 721 -25.05 2.42 -1.50
C GLU A 721 -23.56 2.60 -1.86
N VAL A 722 -23.00 3.79 -1.62
CA VAL A 722 -21.57 4.04 -1.86
C VAL A 722 -20.69 3.19 -0.94
N ILE A 723 -21.04 3.09 0.34
CA ILE A 723 -20.31 2.27 1.32
C ILE A 723 -20.30 0.80 0.92
N GLU A 724 -21.42 0.27 0.43
CA GLU A 724 -21.52 -1.13 0.00
C GLU A 724 -20.68 -1.43 -1.25
N THR A 725 -20.52 -0.46 -2.13
CA THR A 725 -19.71 -0.61 -3.36
C THR A 725 -18.21 -0.39 -3.19
N ASP A 726 -17.77 0.24 -2.09
CA ASP A 726 -16.35 0.56 -1.82
C ASP A 726 -16.02 0.47 -0.32
N PRO A 727 -16.23 -0.67 0.36
CA PRO A 727 -16.34 -0.75 1.82
C PRO A 727 -15.15 -0.22 2.63
N VAL A 728 -13.96 -0.11 2.02
CA VAL A 728 -12.76 0.41 2.68
C VAL A 728 -12.09 1.57 1.92
N GLY A 729 -12.62 2.00 0.79
CA GLY A 729 -11.98 3.02 -0.02
C GLY A 729 -12.26 4.44 0.46
N TYR A 730 -11.68 5.39 -0.27
CA TYR A 730 -11.78 6.81 0.05
C TYR A 730 -13.23 7.31 0.03
N TRP A 731 -14.02 6.85 -0.94
CA TRP A 731 -15.37 7.35 -1.14
C TRP A 731 -16.35 6.80 -0.11
N ALA A 732 -16.19 5.56 0.35
CA ALA A 732 -16.95 5.07 1.48
C ALA A 732 -16.63 5.79 2.79
N ARG A 733 -15.37 6.22 3.01
CA ARG A 733 -15.05 7.07 4.17
C ARG A 733 -15.77 8.41 4.09
N LEU A 734 -15.78 9.06 2.91
CA LEU A 734 -16.57 10.28 2.70
C LEU A 734 -18.07 10.02 2.87
N ALA A 735 -18.59 8.93 2.32
CA ALA A 735 -19.99 8.54 2.40
C ALA A 735 -20.42 8.26 3.84
N SER A 736 -19.62 7.50 4.61
CA SER A 736 -19.85 7.23 6.03
C SER A 736 -19.88 8.53 6.82
N GLY A 737 -18.94 9.42 6.53
CA GLY A 737 -18.88 10.72 7.16
C GLY A 737 -20.04 11.64 6.80
N LEU A 738 -20.51 11.61 5.55
CA LEU A 738 -21.68 12.36 5.11
C LEU A 738 -22.96 11.77 5.72
N ARG A 739 -23.09 10.44 5.75
CA ARG A 739 -24.22 9.71 6.33
C ARG A 739 -24.49 10.08 7.78
N GLN A 740 -23.46 10.37 8.57
CA GLN A 740 -23.58 10.81 9.97
C GLN A 740 -24.19 12.21 10.12
N ARG A 741 -24.22 13.02 9.06
CA ARG A 741 -24.79 14.37 9.04
C ARG A 741 -26.20 14.40 8.48
N LEU A 742 -26.49 13.51 7.54
CA LEU A 742 -27.80 13.40 6.92
C LEU A 742 -28.81 12.72 7.87
N PRO A 743 -30.10 13.06 7.77
CA PRO A 743 -31.15 12.49 8.61
C PRO A 743 -31.43 11.00 8.38
#